data_AF-A0A9D8QQM9-F1
#
_entry.id   AF-A0A9D8QQM9-F1
#
_cell.length_a   1.000
_cell.length_b   1.000
_cell.length_c   1.000
_cell.angle_alpha   90.00
_cell.angle_beta   90.00
_cell.angle_gamma   90.00
#
_symmetry.space_group_name_H-M   'P 1'
#
loop_
_entity.id
_entity.type
_entity.pdbx_description
1 polymer ?
#
loop_
_entity_poly.entity_id
_entity_poly.type
_entity_poly.pdbx_seq_one_letter_code
_entity_poly.pdbx_strand_id
1 'polypeptide(L)'
;MKILPVLMCFPLFLFAVEPVPVAPENVLFLAHYDQSTEPAVGNTEKSRCPAQITRDDAGFPFKNGGRQEALDLNGRDKFHLLPAEGNYDPRTGTIQMWIQPRWPAGADQRVFFQVVPTAEKWSSFNWEYFHLRKRAGAELFACDGRTKKEIPVARERSDGWIQLAVTWDAGKGVRRFYVNGKPAEEGKPGSRDSFMPEQIMIGGPKGWLAQSLADEVRILNIALTPEQILQDFQANMEGKPFPSPPAAASVLRTYAPEEVQPESAVFSVETDAAESALARPLSEDFQVDGDLDKAVWKNAEAVTDFRTIRGAELKSRTEIRFLYSRTALYIGAVCFQEMSGLVARFDQDEQPLWEDDDLEFFLDIPGRGRGFYQLAVNPLGCLTDFKDGKKNFQLRGREIAARRLSDRWELELKIPFSAFEMARPFPGDYIGFRICRAVHDPSESGAFPKLNEPGNNRRTRIGKLIFGSASESASALRIRTEKNTFLPGVNTCEAVLENPGEKDFAGQLTVQAQNRAGEWSRITQVPLMVGAGEKVKVTLKIPVSDCGIGRIALVASDPSGEAGQALLTPGFVYAAPGAEKMTGEVIRLKQSMAFMEDADHPVYRAAFVSMDRILEKLSGFRTKLEGALKNGTTVPAEECRETASHIAGFQSYVNRNRFLVWQTSPWENGSPDVLPPSSLNTASPLRLAFQQAGNEREAVCLVISGLLCGNAMDLRVAPRSITKNGTYIYQDNFEVFTEEFRTSSGETVSGPLVRSSGNYIRVAPGKAVRVWIVFNSRGVPPGEYETEIQIKPAYDRSVVPQSISVSLKVWNFALPETHEWPLQSFFWGPDTFVYDEAEALRLFHDYHMTHGWTEGWHYRGGFGANRRLNRLPKGESFREELVKTANQKFFDTAKELKMKFVFGWCLPSDIRWYELMAERMEKMGFTPREYVFKALIRDEFVKKHIPAEAAIRQQVADLKKDWWFQAVYLSTPPPTGATMDDIEEAKLPEFFKFWTVISSLILDPKRGPDVFRRLKSKGCEVWSYRCSLFMDRQSVLDYYRFHPWKCFLLGLDGVAWWDAMEPHGPDYFDHEDGYDDGITLCGTDRKPVPTKMLQAVREGLEDVAYMDRLQKELKRVGSQGKSFPEYEKLLADREGILERSNQAEVDDWRLKAGQAINRLTRE
;
A
#
# COMPACT_ATOMS: atom_id res chain seq x y z
N MET A 1 16.13 -88.26 -8.20
CA MET A 1 17.31 -88.77 -8.93
C MET A 1 18.06 -87.56 -9.50
N LYS A 2 19.40 -87.55 -9.39
CA LYS A 2 20.33 -86.46 -9.75
C LYS A 2 20.08 -85.85 -11.14
N ILE A 3 20.33 -84.55 -11.32
CA ILE A 3 20.85 -83.88 -12.55
C ILE A 3 21.48 -82.51 -12.16
N LEU A 4 22.72 -82.30 -12.65
CA LEU A 4 23.55 -81.09 -12.87
C LEU A 4 23.62 -79.88 -11.89
N PRO A 5 24.82 -79.31 -11.63
CA PRO A 5 24.97 -77.98 -11.06
C PRO A 5 24.96 -76.92 -12.18
N VAL A 6 24.00 -76.00 -12.13
CA VAL A 6 24.04 -74.75 -12.90
C VAL A 6 24.64 -73.69 -11.98
N LEU A 7 25.82 -73.17 -12.33
CA LEU A 7 26.30 -71.88 -11.86
C LEU A 7 25.26 -70.82 -12.27
N MET A 8 24.45 -70.35 -11.33
CA MET A 8 23.71 -69.10 -11.49
C MET A 8 24.58 -67.95 -10.98
N CYS A 9 25.07 -67.14 -11.90
CA CYS A 9 25.52 -65.79 -11.63
C CYS A 9 24.36 -65.00 -11.00
N PHE A 10 24.50 -64.65 -9.72
CA PHE A 10 23.76 -63.51 -9.17
C PHE A 10 24.40 -62.24 -9.74
N PRO A 11 23.65 -61.34 -10.39
CA PRO A 11 24.15 -60.01 -10.67
C PRO A 11 24.34 -59.32 -9.32
N LEU A 12 25.54 -58.78 -9.08
CA LEU A 12 25.71 -57.75 -8.06
C LEU A 12 24.72 -56.62 -8.40
N PHE A 13 23.67 -56.47 -7.60
CA PHE A 13 22.94 -55.22 -7.53
C PHE A 13 23.96 -54.16 -7.08
N LEU A 14 24.46 -53.35 -8.01
CA LEU A 14 25.02 -52.06 -7.65
C LEU A 14 23.90 -51.31 -6.94
N PHE A 15 24.03 -51.09 -5.64
CA PHE A 15 23.20 -50.11 -4.94
C PHE A 15 23.40 -48.77 -5.66
N ALA A 16 22.31 -48.18 -6.15
CA ALA A 16 22.36 -46.86 -6.77
C ALA A 16 22.88 -45.85 -5.74
N VAL A 17 23.88 -45.06 -6.11
CA VAL A 17 24.52 -44.12 -5.17
C VAL A 17 23.51 -43.02 -4.85
N GLU A 18 23.15 -42.84 -3.58
CA GLU A 18 22.29 -41.73 -3.12
C GLU A 18 23.14 -40.49 -2.82
N PRO A 19 22.61 -39.27 -2.98
CA PRO A 19 23.28 -38.06 -2.52
C PRO A 19 23.54 -38.13 -1.01
N VAL A 20 24.52 -37.36 -0.53
CA VAL A 20 24.85 -37.32 0.89
C VAL A 20 23.65 -36.78 1.69
N PRO A 21 23.16 -37.50 2.71
CA PRO A 21 22.07 -37.02 3.54
C PRO A 21 22.56 -35.87 4.43
N VAL A 22 21.86 -34.74 4.37
CA VAL A 22 22.16 -33.53 5.15
C VAL A 22 20.91 -33.14 5.93
N ALA A 23 21.08 -32.81 7.21
CA ALA A 23 19.96 -32.35 8.04
C ALA A 23 19.42 -30.99 7.53
N PRO A 24 18.09 -30.74 7.58
CA PRO A 24 17.48 -29.53 6.99
C PRO A 24 18.11 -28.22 7.45
N GLU A 25 18.47 -28.12 8.73
CA GLU A 25 19.12 -26.96 9.34
C GLU A 25 20.52 -26.67 8.80
N ASN A 26 21.14 -27.64 8.11
CA ASN A 26 22.47 -27.50 7.53
C ASN A 26 22.47 -27.13 6.04
N VAL A 27 21.29 -27.12 5.42
CA VAL A 27 21.10 -26.66 4.03
C VAL A 27 20.82 -25.16 4.06
N LEU A 28 21.84 -24.37 3.74
CA LEU A 28 21.72 -22.91 3.70
C LEU A 28 21.03 -22.45 2.41
N PHE A 29 21.36 -23.09 1.28
CA PHE A 29 20.75 -22.82 -0.01
C PHE A 29 20.67 -24.09 -0.86
N LEU A 30 19.57 -24.26 -1.59
CA LEU A 30 19.39 -25.34 -2.56
C LEU A 30 18.56 -24.83 -3.73
N ALA A 31 19.04 -25.08 -4.96
CA ALA A 31 18.32 -24.76 -6.18
C ALA A 31 18.49 -25.86 -7.25
N HIS A 32 17.36 -26.29 -7.82
CA HIS A 32 17.25 -27.05 -9.06
C HIS A 32 16.67 -26.08 -10.11
N TYR A 33 17.48 -25.64 -11.07
CA TYR A 33 17.13 -24.51 -11.95
C TYR A 33 16.47 -24.97 -13.26
N ASP A 34 15.61 -24.14 -13.86
CA ASP A 34 15.01 -24.37 -15.19
C ASP A 34 15.06 -23.13 -16.13
N GLN A 35 14.63 -23.28 -17.40
CA GLN A 35 14.62 -22.18 -18.38
C GLN A 35 13.63 -21.05 -18.07
N SER A 36 12.66 -21.25 -17.17
CA SER A 36 11.69 -20.23 -16.76
C SER A 36 12.22 -19.34 -15.62
N THR A 37 13.33 -19.73 -15.01
CA THR A 37 14.01 -18.95 -13.98
C THR A 37 14.80 -17.81 -14.64
N GLU A 38 14.23 -16.60 -14.68
CA GLU A 38 14.96 -15.41 -15.12
C GLU A 38 16.01 -15.00 -14.08
N PRO A 39 17.30 -14.81 -14.47
CA PRO A 39 18.31 -14.29 -13.55
C PRO A 39 17.92 -12.88 -13.09
N ALA A 40 17.77 -12.71 -11.78
CA ALA A 40 17.44 -11.42 -11.19
C ALA A 40 18.59 -10.42 -11.42
N VAL A 41 18.31 -9.35 -12.17
CA VAL A 41 19.15 -8.16 -12.16
C VAL A 41 18.90 -7.46 -10.82
N GLY A 42 19.78 -7.73 -9.84
CA GLY A 42 19.96 -6.92 -8.63
C GLY A 42 18.71 -6.68 -7.78
N ASN A 43 18.29 -7.67 -6.98
CA ASN A 43 17.43 -7.40 -5.84
C ASN A 43 17.61 -8.39 -4.68
N THR A 44 17.80 -7.87 -3.46
CA THR A 44 18.23 -8.55 -2.23
C THR A 44 17.10 -9.18 -1.40
N GLU A 45 15.83 -9.06 -1.78
CA GLU A 45 14.72 -9.56 -0.95
C GLU A 45 13.98 -10.80 -1.46
N LYS A 46 14.16 -11.24 -2.72
CA LYS A 46 13.64 -12.55 -3.17
C LYS A 46 14.41 -13.76 -2.61
N SER A 47 15.50 -13.52 -1.88
CA SER A 47 16.40 -14.56 -1.39
C SER A 47 16.48 -14.62 0.15
N ARG A 48 15.45 -14.07 0.83
CA ARG A 48 15.12 -14.33 2.24
C ARG A 48 14.08 -15.44 2.43
N CYS A 49 14.24 -16.56 1.74
CA CYS A 49 13.54 -17.80 2.12
C CYS A 49 14.60 -18.84 2.53
N PRO A 50 14.53 -19.41 3.74
CA PRO A 50 15.37 -20.56 4.08
C PRO A 50 14.97 -21.70 3.15
N ALA A 51 15.94 -22.09 2.32
CA ALA A 51 15.92 -23.21 1.39
C ALA A 51 14.85 -23.20 0.28
N GLN A 52 15.33 -23.51 -0.93
CA GLN A 52 14.61 -24.23 -1.98
C GLN A 52 13.97 -23.35 -3.09
N ILE A 53 14.65 -23.26 -4.23
CA ILE A 53 14.01 -23.08 -5.56
C ILE A 53 13.93 -24.47 -6.17
N THR A 54 12.81 -25.18 -6.02
CA THR A 54 12.64 -26.48 -6.67
C THR A 54 11.21 -26.68 -7.15
N ARG A 55 11.07 -27.23 -8.36
CA ARG A 55 10.03 -28.21 -8.66
C ARG A 55 10.68 -29.58 -8.49
N ASP A 56 10.03 -30.52 -7.83
CA ASP A 56 10.57 -31.85 -7.49
C ASP A 56 10.90 -32.72 -8.73
N ASP A 57 10.64 -32.18 -9.93
CA ASP A 57 10.60 -32.83 -11.22
C ASP A 57 11.24 -32.00 -12.38
N ALA A 58 11.91 -30.88 -12.08
CA ALA A 58 12.60 -30.04 -13.09
C ALA A 58 14.12 -30.02 -12.93
N GLY A 59 14.83 -30.15 -14.06
CA GLY A 59 16.29 -30.27 -14.13
C GLY A 59 16.78 -31.70 -13.91
N PHE A 60 16.93 -32.50 -14.97
CA PHE A 60 17.76 -33.72 -15.09
C PHE A 60 17.40 -34.45 -16.41
N PRO A 61 18.32 -35.09 -17.18
CA PRO A 61 19.64 -35.58 -16.80
C PRO A 61 20.87 -34.93 -17.47
N PHE A 62 22.01 -34.95 -16.77
CA PHE A 62 23.35 -34.49 -17.22
C PHE A 62 23.98 -35.32 -18.37
N LYS A 63 23.14 -35.95 -19.20
CA LYS A 63 23.51 -36.61 -20.46
C LYS A 63 23.30 -35.63 -21.62
N ASN A 64 24.13 -35.71 -22.67
CA ASN A 64 24.01 -34.89 -23.88
C ASN A 64 22.78 -35.27 -24.76
N GLY A 65 21.57 -35.28 -24.17
CA GLY A 65 20.30 -35.61 -24.82
C GLY A 65 19.22 -34.57 -24.53
N GLY A 66 18.34 -34.31 -25.50
CA GLY A 66 17.47 -33.14 -25.55
C GLY A 66 16.34 -33.08 -24.53
N ARG A 67 16.63 -32.53 -23.35
CA ARG A 67 15.80 -31.60 -22.55
C ARG A 67 16.76 -30.85 -21.62
N GLN A 68 16.96 -29.55 -21.86
CA GLN A 68 17.89 -28.71 -21.09
C GLN A 68 17.10 -27.68 -20.28
N GLU A 69 16.82 -28.01 -19.03
CA GLU A 69 16.20 -27.14 -18.01
C GLU A 69 17.32 -26.74 -17.04
N ALA A 70 17.85 -25.52 -17.14
CA ALA A 70 18.93 -25.01 -16.29
C ALA A 70 18.93 -23.47 -16.31
N LEU A 71 19.57 -22.83 -15.32
CA LEU A 71 19.71 -21.37 -15.26
C LEU A 71 20.58 -20.87 -16.42
N ASP A 72 20.01 -20.03 -17.28
CA ASP A 72 20.73 -19.45 -18.41
C ASP A 72 21.57 -18.23 -18.01
N LEU A 73 22.90 -18.41 -17.97
CA LEU A 73 23.88 -17.38 -17.70
C LEU A 73 24.63 -16.95 -18.98
N ASN A 74 24.02 -17.11 -20.15
CA ASN A 74 24.57 -16.63 -21.42
C ASN A 74 24.29 -15.13 -21.63
N GLY A 75 25.35 -14.36 -21.87
CA GLY A 75 25.27 -12.92 -22.08
C GLY A 75 25.96 -12.11 -20.98
N ARG A 76 26.06 -10.80 -21.19
CA ARG A 76 26.63 -9.87 -20.19
C ARG A 76 25.61 -9.63 -19.08
N ASP A 77 26.10 -9.45 -17.87
CA ASP A 77 25.30 -9.07 -16.70
C ASP A 77 24.17 -10.07 -16.36
N LYS A 78 24.38 -11.34 -16.71
CA LYS A 78 23.49 -12.46 -16.36
C LYS A 78 24.06 -13.18 -15.14
N PHE A 79 23.42 -12.96 -13.99
CA PHE A 79 23.80 -13.56 -12.72
C PHE A 79 22.60 -13.66 -11.77
N HIS A 80 22.68 -14.52 -10.77
CA HIS A 80 21.74 -14.65 -9.66
C HIS A 80 22.43 -14.22 -8.36
N LEU A 81 21.82 -13.31 -7.59
CA LEU A 81 22.32 -12.82 -6.31
C LEU A 81 21.51 -13.36 -5.12
N LEU A 82 22.22 -13.74 -4.07
CA LEU A 82 21.70 -14.17 -2.78
C LEU A 82 22.31 -13.28 -1.68
N PRO A 83 21.58 -12.85 -0.63
CA PRO A 83 22.21 -12.30 0.56
C PRO A 83 23.04 -13.40 1.20
N ALA A 84 24.23 -13.09 1.72
CA ALA A 84 25.01 -14.12 2.40
C ALA A 84 24.46 -14.42 3.80
N GLU A 85 23.78 -13.46 4.44
CA GLU A 85 23.07 -13.69 5.70
C GLU A 85 22.05 -14.82 5.54
N GLY A 86 22.20 -15.88 6.34
CA GLY A 86 21.40 -17.10 6.26
C GLY A 86 21.81 -18.08 5.14
N ASN A 87 22.59 -17.65 4.15
CA ASN A 87 23.01 -18.49 3.01
C ASN A 87 24.51 -18.86 2.99
N TYR A 88 25.32 -18.33 3.93
CA TYR A 88 26.76 -18.59 4.04
C TYR A 88 27.21 -18.66 5.51
N ASP A 89 28.06 -19.63 5.88
CA ASP A 89 28.75 -19.64 7.19
C ASP A 89 30.27 -19.48 7.00
N PRO A 90 30.87 -18.39 7.49
CA PRO A 90 32.30 -18.13 7.31
C PRO A 90 33.22 -19.08 8.12
N ARG A 91 32.69 -19.84 9.08
CA ARG A 91 33.49 -20.75 9.90
C ARG A 91 33.64 -22.13 9.26
N THR A 92 32.60 -22.60 8.58
CA THR A 92 32.58 -23.92 7.95
C THR A 92 31.50 -24.00 6.88
N GLY A 93 31.77 -24.70 5.78
CA GLY A 93 30.75 -24.86 4.76
C GLY A 93 31.17 -25.66 3.54
N THR A 94 30.19 -25.91 2.68
CA THR A 94 30.34 -26.57 1.38
C THR A 94 29.52 -25.81 0.35
N ILE A 95 30.10 -25.54 -0.82
CA ILE A 95 29.37 -25.05 -1.99
C ILE A 95 29.57 -26.06 -3.11
N GLN A 96 28.48 -26.48 -3.74
CA GLN A 96 28.46 -27.37 -4.91
C GLN A 96 27.58 -26.77 -5.99
N MET A 97 28.02 -26.86 -7.25
CA MET A 97 27.22 -26.48 -8.41
C MET A 97 27.61 -27.28 -9.64
N TRP A 98 26.65 -27.50 -10.53
CA TRP A 98 26.89 -27.99 -11.87
C TRP A 98 26.83 -26.85 -12.88
N ILE A 99 27.79 -26.83 -13.81
CA ILE A 99 27.86 -25.85 -14.88
C ILE A 99 28.08 -26.51 -16.23
N GLN A 100 27.44 -25.99 -17.27
CA GLN A 100 27.65 -26.40 -18.66
C GLN A 100 28.18 -25.21 -19.47
N PRO A 101 29.49 -25.14 -19.75
CA PRO A 101 30.06 -24.06 -20.55
C PRO A 101 29.40 -23.93 -21.94
N ARG A 102 29.28 -22.71 -22.47
CA ARG A 102 28.69 -22.40 -23.80
C ARG A 102 29.60 -21.50 -24.63
N TRP A 103 30.88 -21.82 -24.67
CA TRP A 103 31.90 -20.84 -25.06
C TRP A 103 32.24 -20.82 -26.55
N PRO A 104 32.33 -19.63 -27.18
CA PRO A 104 32.92 -19.48 -28.50
C PRO A 104 34.45 -19.66 -28.46
N ALA A 105 35.08 -19.91 -29.62
CA ALA A 105 36.53 -19.99 -29.73
C ALA A 105 37.18 -18.64 -29.39
N GLY A 106 38.18 -18.63 -28.48
CA GLY A 106 38.98 -17.44 -28.14
C GLY A 106 38.59 -16.66 -26.87
N ALA A 107 37.65 -17.15 -26.05
CA ALA A 107 37.26 -16.50 -24.80
C ALA A 107 38.22 -16.78 -23.63
N ASP A 108 39.01 -15.78 -23.22
CA ASP A 108 39.86 -15.85 -22.03
C ASP A 108 39.07 -15.42 -20.77
N GLN A 109 38.67 -16.40 -19.94
CA GLN A 109 38.08 -16.29 -18.59
C GLN A 109 36.55 -16.05 -18.50
N ARG A 110 35.90 -16.81 -17.59
CA ARG A 110 34.46 -16.77 -17.29
C ARG A 110 34.19 -17.07 -15.80
N VAL A 111 33.50 -16.17 -15.11
CA VAL A 111 33.22 -16.27 -13.66
C VAL A 111 31.81 -16.82 -13.44
N PHE A 112 31.66 -17.79 -12.53
CA PHE A 112 30.39 -18.48 -12.28
C PHE A 112 29.93 -18.41 -10.84
N PHE A 113 30.84 -18.22 -9.90
CA PHE A 113 30.51 -18.03 -8.51
C PHE A 113 31.44 -16.99 -7.93
N GLN A 114 30.91 -16.07 -7.14
CA GLN A 114 31.68 -15.07 -6.44
C GLN A 114 31.03 -14.74 -5.11
N VAL A 115 31.86 -14.69 -4.08
CA VAL A 115 31.50 -14.05 -2.82
C VAL A 115 31.67 -12.55 -2.97
N VAL A 116 30.64 -11.78 -2.60
CA VAL A 116 30.59 -10.32 -2.73
C VAL A 116 30.63 -9.70 -1.33
N PRO A 117 31.82 -9.22 -0.89
CA PRO A 117 32.01 -8.65 0.44
C PRO A 117 31.10 -7.46 0.76
N THR A 118 30.76 -6.64 -0.24
CA THR A 118 29.91 -5.45 -0.14
C THR A 118 29.19 -5.24 -1.47
N ALA A 119 27.92 -4.81 -1.46
CA ALA A 119 27.09 -4.60 -2.65
C ALA A 119 27.66 -3.52 -3.58
N GLU A 120 28.47 -2.59 -3.05
CA GLU A 120 29.18 -1.59 -3.86
C GLU A 120 30.31 -2.19 -4.74
N LYS A 121 30.72 -3.44 -4.48
CA LYS A 121 31.91 -4.07 -5.08
C LYS A 121 31.64 -5.06 -6.21
N TRP A 122 30.49 -4.95 -6.88
CA TRP A 122 30.12 -5.81 -8.02
C TRP A 122 31.13 -5.76 -9.18
N SER A 123 31.83 -4.63 -9.38
CA SER A 123 32.87 -4.46 -10.42
C SER A 123 34.27 -4.92 -10.02
N SER A 124 34.52 -5.12 -8.71
CA SER A 124 35.86 -5.41 -8.24
C SER A 124 36.10 -6.91 -8.19
N PHE A 125 37.25 -7.35 -8.73
CA PHE A 125 37.81 -8.67 -8.50
C PHE A 125 38.02 -8.88 -6.99
N ASN A 126 36.99 -9.41 -6.32
CA ASN A 126 37.12 -9.93 -4.98
C ASN A 126 37.52 -11.40 -5.06
N TRP A 127 38.38 -11.82 -4.16
CA TRP A 127 39.38 -12.88 -4.41
C TRP A 127 38.85 -14.31 -4.18
N GLU A 128 37.53 -14.47 -4.03
CA GLU A 128 36.86 -15.76 -3.80
C GLU A 128 35.83 -16.01 -4.90
N TYR A 129 36.31 -16.52 -6.03
CA TYR A 129 35.51 -16.84 -7.18
C TYR A 129 36.00 -18.14 -7.82
N PHE A 130 35.04 -18.92 -8.31
CA PHE A 130 35.34 -20.03 -9.20
C PHE A 130 35.14 -19.55 -10.62
N HIS A 131 36.21 -19.64 -11.39
CA HIS A 131 36.16 -19.35 -12.81
C HIS A 131 36.74 -20.51 -13.58
N LEU A 132 36.20 -20.68 -14.77
CA LEU A 132 36.83 -21.53 -15.76
C LEU A 132 37.56 -20.62 -16.76
N ARG A 133 38.67 -21.11 -17.30
CA ARG A 133 39.49 -20.42 -18.29
C ARG A 133 39.82 -21.36 -19.45
N LYS A 134 39.67 -20.91 -20.70
CA LYS A 134 40.09 -21.65 -21.90
C LYS A 134 40.91 -20.73 -22.78
N ARG A 135 42.20 -21.03 -22.92
CA ARG A 135 43.07 -20.26 -23.82
C ARG A 135 42.75 -20.63 -25.28
N ALA A 136 43.04 -19.73 -26.21
CA ALA A 136 42.91 -20.01 -27.63
C ALA A 136 43.70 -21.28 -28.02
N GLY A 137 42.99 -22.31 -28.51
CA GLY A 137 43.59 -23.59 -28.92
C GLY A 137 44.01 -24.54 -27.80
N ALA A 138 43.61 -24.31 -26.53
CA ALA A 138 44.06 -25.07 -25.37
C ALA A 138 42.94 -25.79 -24.58
N GLU A 139 43.36 -26.58 -23.57
CA GLU A 139 42.52 -27.26 -22.58
C GLU A 139 41.67 -26.28 -21.75
N LEU A 140 40.54 -26.76 -21.21
CA LEU A 140 39.72 -26.05 -20.24
C LEU A 140 40.34 -26.19 -18.84
N PHE A 141 40.53 -25.08 -18.13
CA PHE A 141 41.06 -25.06 -16.77
C PHE A 141 40.01 -24.55 -15.78
N ALA A 142 39.90 -25.21 -14.62
CA ALA A 142 39.26 -24.67 -13.45
C ALA A 142 40.30 -23.91 -12.64
N CYS A 143 39.95 -22.69 -12.24
CA CYS A 143 40.83 -21.83 -11.49
C CYS A 143 40.13 -21.42 -10.20
N ASP A 144 40.76 -21.76 -9.08
CA ASP A 144 40.44 -21.12 -7.82
C ASP A 144 41.05 -19.71 -7.86
N GLY A 145 40.19 -18.68 -7.92
CA GLY A 145 40.60 -17.28 -8.02
C GLY A 145 41.57 -16.84 -6.91
N ARG A 146 41.61 -17.60 -5.82
CA ARG A 146 42.48 -17.34 -4.66
C ARG A 146 43.90 -17.86 -4.82
N THR A 147 44.07 -19.12 -5.22
CA THR A 147 45.41 -19.73 -5.41
C THR A 147 45.99 -19.40 -6.78
N LYS A 148 45.14 -18.94 -7.72
CA LYS A 148 45.45 -18.71 -9.13
C LYS A 148 46.01 -19.95 -9.82
N LYS A 149 45.80 -21.13 -9.24
CA LYS A 149 46.26 -22.40 -9.77
C LYS A 149 45.30 -22.86 -10.85
N GLU A 150 45.84 -23.15 -12.04
CA GLU A 150 45.06 -23.66 -13.17
C GLU A 150 45.04 -25.18 -13.12
N ILE A 151 43.84 -25.77 -13.08
CA ILE A 151 43.63 -27.22 -12.96
C ILE A 151 42.98 -27.71 -14.25
N PRO A 152 43.60 -28.62 -15.02
CA PRO A 152 43.02 -29.16 -16.25
C PRO A 152 41.69 -29.90 -15.98
N VAL A 153 40.65 -29.58 -16.75
CA VAL A 153 39.30 -30.16 -16.61
C VAL A 153 38.92 -31.04 -17.80
N ALA A 154 39.22 -30.63 -19.04
CA ALA A 154 38.91 -31.39 -20.25
C ALA A 154 39.75 -30.97 -21.48
N ARG A 155 40.01 -31.95 -22.38
CA ARG A 155 40.79 -31.78 -23.63
C ARG A 155 39.97 -31.46 -24.89
N GLU A 156 38.72 -31.87 -24.98
CA GLU A 156 37.88 -31.71 -26.18
C GLU A 156 36.45 -31.26 -25.84
N ARG A 157 35.89 -30.40 -26.70
CA ARG A 157 34.55 -29.73 -26.73
C ARG A 157 33.93 -29.32 -25.38
N SER A 158 33.72 -28.02 -25.26
CA SER A 158 33.20 -27.31 -24.09
C SER A 158 31.67 -27.41 -23.94
N ASP A 159 31.06 -28.56 -24.19
CA ASP A 159 29.60 -28.77 -24.15
C ASP A 159 29.13 -29.77 -23.07
N GLY A 160 30.04 -30.36 -22.30
CA GLY A 160 29.70 -31.24 -21.16
C GLY A 160 29.45 -30.49 -19.84
N TRP A 161 28.68 -31.12 -18.95
CA TRP A 161 28.45 -30.67 -17.57
C TRP A 161 29.68 -30.91 -16.68
N ILE A 162 29.99 -29.95 -15.81
CA ILE A 162 31.14 -29.96 -14.89
C ILE A 162 30.61 -29.65 -13.49
N GLN A 163 30.96 -30.48 -12.51
CA GLN A 163 30.69 -30.17 -11.10
C GLN A 163 31.88 -29.41 -10.52
N LEU A 164 31.62 -28.24 -9.95
CA LEU A 164 32.57 -27.49 -9.15
C LEU A 164 32.14 -27.52 -7.68
N ALA A 165 33.08 -27.77 -6.77
CA ALA A 165 32.80 -27.68 -5.35
C ALA A 165 33.95 -27.11 -4.54
N VAL A 166 33.63 -26.46 -3.42
CA VAL A 166 34.59 -26.06 -2.39
C VAL A 166 34.09 -26.48 -1.02
N THR A 167 35.00 -26.88 -0.14
CA THR A 167 34.72 -27.08 1.29
C THR A 167 35.73 -26.32 2.12
N TRP A 168 35.31 -25.75 3.24
CA TRP A 168 36.18 -25.06 4.20
C TRP A 168 35.78 -25.38 5.64
N ASP A 169 36.77 -25.53 6.51
CA ASP A 169 36.62 -25.70 7.95
C ASP A 169 37.71 -24.87 8.64
N ALA A 170 37.34 -23.68 9.10
CA ALA A 170 38.26 -22.75 9.77
C ALA A 170 38.81 -23.31 11.09
N GLY A 171 38.00 -24.10 11.80
CA GLY A 171 38.41 -24.75 13.05
C GLY A 171 39.51 -25.80 12.85
N LYS A 172 39.49 -26.50 11.71
CA LYS A 172 40.55 -27.46 11.32
C LYS A 172 41.65 -26.85 10.48
N GLY A 173 41.49 -25.61 10.02
CA GLY A 173 42.46 -24.95 9.16
C GLY A 173 42.60 -25.61 7.79
N VAL A 174 41.50 -26.16 7.23
CA VAL A 174 41.49 -26.85 5.93
C VAL A 174 40.46 -26.24 4.96
N ARG A 175 40.85 -26.04 3.71
CA ARG A 175 39.98 -25.69 2.57
C ARG A 175 40.34 -26.55 1.36
N ARG A 176 39.35 -27.11 0.66
CA ARG A 176 39.56 -28.00 -0.50
C ARG A 176 38.69 -27.56 -1.68
N PHE A 177 39.28 -27.56 -2.86
CA PHE A 177 38.57 -27.33 -4.12
C PHE A 177 38.48 -28.63 -4.90
N TYR A 178 37.33 -28.89 -5.53
CA TYR A 178 37.01 -30.13 -6.21
C TYR A 178 36.49 -29.86 -7.61
N VAL A 179 36.86 -30.75 -8.53
CA VAL A 179 36.34 -30.78 -9.89
C VAL A 179 35.85 -32.20 -10.18
N ASN A 180 34.59 -32.34 -10.57
CA ASN A 180 33.95 -33.63 -10.90
C ASN A 180 34.15 -34.67 -9.78
N GLY A 181 33.80 -34.29 -8.54
CA GLY A 181 33.91 -35.14 -7.36
C GLY A 181 35.33 -35.41 -6.84
N LYS A 182 36.39 -34.94 -7.52
CA LYS A 182 37.79 -35.24 -7.16
C LYS A 182 38.49 -34.04 -6.52
N PRO A 183 39.30 -34.22 -5.46
CA PRO A 183 40.11 -33.15 -4.89
C PRO A 183 41.09 -32.63 -5.93
N ALA A 184 41.05 -31.34 -6.16
CA ALA A 184 41.86 -30.64 -7.15
C ALA A 184 42.93 -29.77 -6.47
N GLU A 185 42.61 -29.20 -5.30
CA GLU A 185 43.54 -28.44 -4.47
C GLU A 185 43.17 -28.52 -2.98
N GLU A 186 44.19 -28.45 -2.11
CA GLU A 186 44.05 -28.34 -0.65
C GLU A 186 44.94 -27.21 -0.12
N GLY A 187 44.38 -26.40 0.77
CA GLY A 187 45.06 -25.27 1.38
C GLY A 187 44.49 -24.92 2.76
N LYS A 188 44.96 -23.82 3.34
CA LYS A 188 44.43 -23.27 4.59
C LYS A 188 43.29 -22.27 4.32
N PRO A 189 42.22 -22.24 5.14
CA PRO A 189 41.34 -21.11 5.27
C PRO A 189 42.16 -19.88 5.63
N GLY A 190 41.75 -18.74 5.12
CA GLY A 190 42.42 -17.46 5.29
C GLY A 190 41.45 -16.48 5.92
N SER A 191 41.95 -15.27 6.20
CA SER A 191 41.19 -14.24 6.93
C SER A 191 39.84 -13.87 6.29
N ARG A 192 39.64 -14.18 5.00
CA ARG A 192 38.42 -13.88 4.25
C ARG A 192 37.41 -15.03 4.19
N ASP A 193 37.83 -16.29 4.39
CA ASP A 193 36.86 -17.38 4.59
C ASP A 193 36.10 -17.12 5.90
N SER A 194 36.79 -16.54 6.90
CA SER A 194 36.23 -16.16 8.20
C SER A 194 35.44 -14.84 8.20
N PHE A 195 35.25 -14.19 7.05
CA PHE A 195 34.51 -12.93 6.92
C PHE A 195 33.10 -13.20 6.36
N MET A 196 32.08 -12.55 6.91
CA MET A 196 30.71 -12.66 6.44
C MET A 196 30.48 -11.70 5.25
N PRO A 197 30.22 -12.21 4.03
CA PRO A 197 29.98 -11.35 2.88
C PRO A 197 28.56 -10.75 2.92
N GLU A 198 28.31 -9.67 2.17
CA GLU A 198 26.95 -9.16 2.01
C GLU A 198 26.13 -10.03 1.05
N GLN A 199 26.75 -10.49 -0.04
CA GLN A 199 26.07 -11.22 -1.10
C GLN A 199 26.90 -12.40 -1.61
N ILE A 200 26.21 -13.36 -2.21
CA ILE A 200 26.74 -14.47 -2.98
C ILE A 200 26.19 -14.32 -4.41
N MET A 201 27.04 -14.47 -5.40
CA MET A 201 26.68 -14.33 -6.80
C MET A 201 26.96 -15.61 -7.57
N ILE A 202 25.99 -16.04 -8.37
CA ILE A 202 26.11 -17.14 -9.33
C ILE A 202 26.01 -16.53 -10.74
N GLY A 203 27.15 -16.38 -11.43
CA GLY A 203 27.27 -15.72 -12.73
C GLY A 203 28.35 -14.62 -12.76
N GLY A 204 28.29 -13.73 -13.76
CA GLY A 204 29.29 -12.67 -14.00
C GLY A 204 28.66 -11.27 -14.21
N PRO A 205 29.02 -10.25 -13.42
CA PRO A 205 28.49 -8.89 -13.52
C PRO A 205 29.38 -7.98 -14.37
N LYS A 206 28.93 -6.74 -14.65
CA LYS A 206 29.67 -5.61 -15.26
C LYS A 206 30.64 -6.00 -16.39
N GLY A 207 30.10 -6.58 -17.47
CA GLY A 207 30.86 -6.89 -18.69
C GLY A 207 31.64 -8.21 -18.67
N TRP A 208 31.61 -8.95 -17.55
CA TRP A 208 32.03 -10.34 -17.51
C TRP A 208 30.92 -11.24 -18.08
N LEU A 209 31.33 -12.31 -18.74
CA LEU A 209 30.42 -13.32 -19.25
C LEU A 209 30.62 -14.57 -18.38
N ALA A 210 29.54 -15.15 -17.86
CA ALA A 210 29.58 -16.54 -17.42
C ALA A 210 29.58 -17.44 -18.65
N GLN A 211 28.63 -17.20 -19.58
CA GLN A 211 28.51 -17.98 -20.81
C GLN A 211 28.40 -19.48 -20.50
N SER A 212 27.51 -19.83 -19.57
CA SER A 212 27.22 -21.22 -19.22
C SER A 212 25.75 -21.36 -18.89
N LEU A 213 25.32 -22.62 -18.76
CA LEU A 213 24.17 -22.96 -17.94
C LEU A 213 24.66 -23.34 -16.54
N ALA A 214 23.84 -23.12 -15.52
CA ALA A 214 24.09 -23.57 -14.14
C ALA A 214 22.88 -24.35 -13.61
N ASP A 215 23.13 -25.42 -12.86
CA ASP A 215 22.10 -26.27 -12.28
C ASP A 215 22.63 -26.96 -11.01
N GLU A 216 21.74 -27.61 -10.23
CA GLU A 216 22.06 -28.33 -8.99
C GLU A 216 23.01 -27.53 -8.07
N VAL A 217 22.55 -26.38 -7.58
CA VAL A 217 23.36 -25.52 -6.70
C VAL A 217 22.97 -25.75 -5.24
N ARG A 218 23.97 -26.09 -4.41
CA ARG A 218 23.79 -26.36 -2.98
C ARG A 218 24.85 -25.64 -2.15
N ILE A 219 24.42 -24.96 -1.08
CA ILE A 219 25.29 -24.33 -0.08
C ILE A 219 24.93 -24.89 1.30
N LEU A 220 25.93 -25.35 2.03
CA LEU A 220 25.81 -25.98 3.35
C LEU A 220 26.67 -25.24 4.38
N ASN A 221 26.24 -25.24 5.64
CA ASN A 221 27.04 -24.78 6.80
C ASN A 221 27.92 -25.90 7.40
N ILE A 222 28.15 -26.97 6.66
CA ILE A 222 29.03 -28.08 7.04
C ILE A 222 30.05 -28.33 5.94
N ALA A 223 31.28 -28.67 6.31
CA ALA A 223 32.32 -29.08 5.39
C ALA A 223 32.19 -30.58 5.08
N LEU A 224 31.81 -30.94 3.85
CA LEU A 224 31.75 -32.32 3.41
C LEU A 224 33.16 -32.90 3.19
N THR A 225 33.33 -34.20 3.44
CA THR A 225 34.59 -34.90 3.20
C THR A 225 34.80 -35.15 1.68
N PRO A 226 36.05 -35.42 1.24
CA PRO A 226 36.30 -35.82 -0.15
C PRO A 226 35.43 -36.98 -0.65
N GLU A 227 35.16 -37.96 0.21
CA GLU A 227 34.33 -39.13 -0.10
C GLU A 227 32.86 -38.73 -0.29
N GLN A 228 32.38 -37.81 0.54
CA GLN A 228 31.02 -37.26 0.45
C GLN A 228 30.81 -36.44 -0.83
N ILE A 229 31.78 -35.58 -1.19
CA ILE A 229 31.74 -34.82 -2.46
C ILE A 229 31.76 -35.78 -3.66
N LEU A 230 32.54 -36.87 -3.60
CA LEU A 230 32.56 -37.88 -4.64
C LEU A 230 31.24 -38.67 -4.72
N GLN A 231 30.62 -38.98 -3.57
CA GLN A 231 29.31 -39.64 -3.51
C GLN A 231 28.22 -38.76 -4.16
N ASP A 232 28.17 -37.47 -3.81
CA ASP A 232 27.25 -36.52 -4.43
C ASP A 232 27.44 -36.44 -5.94
N PHE A 233 28.68 -36.35 -6.41
CA PHE A 233 29.01 -36.36 -7.84
C PHE A 233 28.48 -37.62 -8.54
N GLN A 234 28.68 -38.80 -7.95
CA GLN A 234 28.22 -40.08 -8.51
C GLN A 234 26.69 -40.17 -8.53
N ALA A 235 26.01 -39.79 -7.45
CA ALA A 235 24.56 -39.75 -7.37
C ALA A 235 23.95 -38.79 -8.41
N ASN A 236 24.52 -37.59 -8.53
CA ASN A 236 24.13 -36.64 -9.56
C ASN A 236 24.39 -37.22 -10.97
N MET A 237 25.53 -37.86 -11.25
CA MET A 237 25.77 -38.49 -12.55
C MET A 237 24.80 -39.65 -12.87
N GLU A 238 24.23 -40.30 -11.84
CA GLU A 238 23.24 -41.37 -11.96
C GLU A 238 21.81 -40.87 -12.16
N GLY A 239 21.55 -39.56 -12.09
CA GLY A 239 20.21 -39.03 -12.28
C GLY A 239 19.55 -38.46 -11.03
N LYS A 240 20.26 -38.39 -9.89
CA LYS A 240 19.66 -38.06 -8.60
C LYS A 240 20.02 -36.63 -8.19
N PRO A 241 19.06 -35.70 -8.08
CA PRO A 241 19.31 -34.35 -7.61
C PRO A 241 19.64 -34.33 -6.11
N PHE A 242 20.17 -33.22 -5.61
CA PHE A 242 20.29 -33.04 -4.16
C PHE A 242 18.91 -33.09 -3.47
N PRO A 243 18.77 -33.76 -2.32
CA PRO A 243 17.47 -33.91 -1.68
C PRO A 243 16.98 -32.58 -1.08
N SER A 244 15.74 -32.23 -1.42
CA SER A 244 14.96 -31.17 -0.79
C SER A 244 14.81 -31.37 0.73
N PRO A 245 15.04 -30.34 1.58
CA PRO A 245 14.65 -30.41 2.98
C PRO A 245 13.11 -30.53 3.13
N PRO A 246 12.59 -31.15 4.20
CA PRO A 246 11.15 -31.15 4.45
C PRO A 246 10.66 -29.71 4.68
N ALA A 247 9.75 -29.21 3.84
CA ALA A 247 9.16 -27.89 4.02
C ALA A 247 8.46 -27.78 5.39
N ALA A 248 8.66 -26.67 6.10
CA ALA A 248 7.81 -26.34 7.23
C ALA A 248 6.38 -26.20 6.70
N ALA A 249 5.45 -27.05 7.17
CA ALA A 249 4.08 -27.08 6.67
C ALA A 249 3.41 -25.71 6.85
N SER A 250 3.33 -24.92 5.77
CA SER A 250 2.49 -23.73 5.75
C SER A 250 1.03 -24.20 5.84
N VAL A 251 0.33 -23.80 6.90
CA VAL A 251 -1.09 -24.13 7.03
C VAL A 251 -1.85 -23.33 5.96
N LEU A 252 -2.38 -24.01 4.95
CA LEU A 252 -3.29 -23.43 3.95
C LEU A 252 -4.52 -22.84 4.66
N ARG A 253 -4.67 -21.51 4.63
CA ARG A 253 -5.77 -20.80 5.30
C ARG A 253 -6.94 -20.56 4.37
N THR A 254 -7.90 -21.48 4.36
CA THR A 254 -9.14 -21.37 3.59
C THR A 254 -10.25 -20.68 4.39
N TYR A 255 -11.38 -20.35 3.74
CA TYR A 255 -12.54 -19.82 4.47
C TYR A 255 -13.05 -20.81 5.54
N ALA A 256 -13.76 -20.33 6.55
CA ALA A 256 -14.50 -21.16 7.51
C ALA A 256 -15.98 -20.78 7.42
N PRO A 257 -16.93 -21.73 7.59
CA PRO A 257 -18.35 -21.38 7.68
C PRO A 257 -18.58 -20.46 8.89
N GLU A 258 -19.41 -19.44 8.71
CA GLU A 258 -19.75 -18.46 9.75
C GLU A 258 -21.24 -18.55 10.05
N GLU A 259 -21.62 -18.53 11.33
CA GLU A 259 -23.03 -18.60 11.71
C GLU A 259 -23.76 -17.34 11.23
N VAL A 260 -24.80 -17.54 10.42
CA VAL A 260 -25.65 -16.44 9.98
C VAL A 260 -26.54 -16.06 11.14
N GLN A 261 -26.15 -15.00 11.83
CA GLN A 261 -27.03 -14.36 12.81
C GLN A 261 -28.36 -14.06 12.08
N PRO A 262 -29.52 -14.39 12.65
CA PRO A 262 -30.77 -13.80 12.16
C PRO A 262 -30.48 -12.31 12.04
N GLU A 263 -30.86 -11.67 10.91
CA GLU A 263 -30.98 -10.23 10.90
C GLU A 263 -31.65 -9.91 12.21
N SER A 264 -30.92 -9.25 13.11
CA SER A 264 -31.51 -8.91 14.38
C SER A 264 -32.75 -8.18 13.96
N ALA A 265 -33.90 -8.63 14.46
CA ALA A 265 -34.89 -7.65 14.79
C ALA A 265 -34.13 -6.66 15.70
N VAL A 266 -33.50 -5.64 15.12
CA VAL A 266 -32.92 -4.50 15.82
C VAL A 266 -34.13 -3.67 16.22
N PHE A 267 -35.02 -4.28 16.99
CA PHE A 267 -36.17 -3.69 17.64
C PHE A 267 -36.49 -4.54 18.86
N SER A 268 -35.48 -4.75 19.70
CA SER A 268 -35.69 -4.74 21.15
C SER A 268 -35.14 -3.41 21.70
N VAL A 269 -35.69 -2.29 21.20
CA VAL A 269 -35.91 -1.15 22.10
C VAL A 269 -37.24 -1.49 22.75
N GLU A 270 -37.26 -1.59 24.08
CA GLU A 270 -38.50 -1.73 24.85
C GLU A 270 -39.53 -0.74 24.28
N THR A 271 -40.60 -1.27 23.68
CA THR A 271 -41.65 -0.45 23.06
C THR A 271 -42.96 -0.90 23.66
N ASP A 272 -43.53 -0.05 24.50
CA ASP A 272 -44.92 -0.13 24.92
C ASP A 272 -45.82 0.12 23.71
N ALA A 273 -46.99 -0.50 23.69
CA ALA A 273 -48.02 -0.29 22.66
C ALA A 273 -48.46 1.20 22.52
N ALA A 274 -48.08 2.06 23.47
CA ALA A 274 -48.35 3.49 23.51
C ALA A 274 -47.52 4.34 22.51
N GLU A 275 -46.51 3.78 21.82
CA GLU A 275 -45.58 4.54 20.96
C GLU A 275 -45.60 4.09 19.48
N SER A 276 -46.76 3.63 18.99
CA SER A 276 -46.97 3.22 17.60
C SER A 276 -48.05 4.05 16.90
N ALA A 277 -47.96 4.17 15.58
CA ALA A 277 -48.99 4.76 14.72
C ALA A 277 -49.41 3.74 13.65
N LEU A 278 -50.63 3.86 13.15
CA LEU A 278 -51.18 2.95 12.14
C LEU A 278 -51.44 3.68 10.82
N ALA A 279 -50.81 3.22 9.74
CA ALA A 279 -51.12 3.64 8.38
C ALA A 279 -52.27 2.77 7.82
N ARG A 280 -53.42 3.38 7.50
CA ARG A 280 -54.56 2.64 6.92
C ARG A 280 -54.42 2.48 5.40
N PRO A 281 -54.77 1.31 4.83
CA PRO A 281 -54.64 1.08 3.39
C PRO A 281 -55.70 1.84 2.58
N LEU A 282 -55.33 2.20 1.36
CA LEU A 282 -56.18 2.81 0.34
C LEU A 282 -56.27 1.90 -0.89
N SER A 283 -57.45 1.86 -1.51
CA SER A 283 -57.70 1.12 -2.75
C SER A 283 -57.01 1.77 -3.96
N GLU A 284 -56.91 3.10 -3.97
CA GLU A 284 -56.32 3.90 -5.04
C GLU A 284 -55.67 5.19 -4.51
N ASP A 285 -54.80 5.78 -5.33
CA ASP A 285 -54.19 7.10 -5.06
C ASP A 285 -55.26 8.20 -5.18
N PHE A 286 -55.14 9.25 -4.37
CA PHE A 286 -56.01 10.43 -4.45
C PHE A 286 -55.17 11.70 -4.63
N GLN A 287 -55.82 12.77 -5.08
CA GLN A 287 -55.17 14.06 -5.33
C GLN A 287 -54.74 14.72 -4.02
N VAL A 288 -53.47 15.13 -3.96
CA VAL A 288 -52.90 15.96 -2.88
C VAL A 288 -53.21 17.43 -3.17
N ASP A 289 -54.07 18.04 -2.36
CA ASP A 289 -54.53 19.44 -2.52
C ASP A 289 -54.54 20.23 -1.19
N GLY A 290 -54.17 19.59 -0.07
CA GLY A 290 -54.08 20.21 1.23
C GLY A 290 -55.41 20.26 1.99
N ASP A 291 -56.45 19.58 1.51
CA ASP A 291 -57.75 19.46 2.17
C ASP A 291 -57.87 18.15 2.97
N LEU A 292 -57.77 18.25 4.30
CA LEU A 292 -57.92 17.11 5.21
C LEU A 292 -59.38 16.77 5.57
N ASP A 293 -60.37 17.51 5.08
CA ASP A 293 -61.80 17.18 5.30
C ASP A 293 -62.30 16.03 4.42
N LYS A 294 -61.47 15.54 3.48
CA LYS A 294 -61.79 14.41 2.59
C LYS A 294 -62.18 13.16 3.38
N ALA A 295 -63.12 12.39 2.82
CA ALA A 295 -63.65 11.18 3.44
C ALA A 295 -62.57 10.13 3.79
N VAL A 296 -61.50 10.04 2.99
CA VAL A 296 -60.39 9.09 3.20
C VAL A 296 -59.65 9.32 4.51
N TRP A 297 -59.54 10.57 4.98
CA TRP A 297 -58.84 10.92 6.23
C TRP A 297 -59.68 10.66 7.48
N LYS A 298 -61.02 10.62 7.37
CA LYS A 298 -61.92 10.43 8.52
C LYS A 298 -61.77 9.09 9.22
N ASN A 299 -61.29 8.07 8.50
CA ASN A 299 -61.09 6.72 9.01
C ASN A 299 -59.64 6.45 9.46
N ALA A 300 -58.74 7.42 9.31
CA ALA A 300 -57.35 7.31 9.75
C ALA A 300 -57.22 7.74 11.22
N GLU A 301 -56.50 6.93 12.00
CA GLU A 301 -56.18 7.24 13.38
C GLU A 301 -55.20 8.43 13.45
N ALA A 302 -55.47 9.36 14.35
CA ALA A 302 -54.63 10.54 14.54
C ALA A 302 -53.64 10.32 15.69
N VAL A 303 -52.36 10.54 15.41
CA VAL A 303 -51.31 10.69 16.43
C VAL A 303 -51.44 12.09 17.01
N THR A 304 -51.73 12.17 18.32
CA THR A 304 -51.93 13.45 19.02
C THR A 304 -51.02 13.67 20.23
N ASP A 305 -50.30 12.63 20.69
CA ASP A 305 -49.55 12.65 21.96
C ASP A 305 -48.15 13.30 21.83
N PHE A 306 -48.08 14.50 21.26
CA PHE A 306 -46.83 15.25 21.14
C PHE A 306 -46.37 15.79 22.49
N ARG A 307 -45.15 15.43 22.88
CA ARG A 307 -44.58 15.80 24.18
C ARG A 307 -43.28 16.58 23.99
N THR A 308 -43.10 17.62 24.80
CA THR A 308 -41.81 18.32 24.94
C THR A 308 -40.75 17.36 25.50
N ILE A 309 -39.46 17.71 25.37
CA ILE A 309 -38.36 16.92 25.96
C ILE A 309 -38.51 16.73 27.49
N ARG A 310 -39.19 17.67 28.16
CA ARG A 310 -39.49 17.61 29.61
C ARG A 310 -40.75 16.79 29.93
N GLY A 311 -41.45 16.27 28.92
CA GLY A 311 -42.65 15.44 29.07
C GLY A 311 -43.98 16.20 29.16
N ALA A 312 -43.98 17.53 29.09
CA ALA A 312 -45.21 18.32 29.02
C ALA A 312 -45.89 18.14 27.65
N GLU A 313 -47.23 18.20 27.62
CA GLU A 313 -48.01 18.25 26.37
C GLU A 313 -47.69 19.53 25.60
N LEU A 314 -47.66 19.40 24.28
CA LEU A 314 -47.52 20.55 23.39
C LEU A 314 -48.80 21.38 23.41
N LYS A 315 -48.70 22.68 23.70
CA LYS A 315 -49.84 23.61 23.68
C LYS A 315 -50.35 23.81 22.26
N SER A 316 -49.44 23.85 21.31
CA SER A 316 -49.72 23.88 19.87
C SER A 316 -50.18 22.50 19.40
N ARG A 317 -51.44 22.16 19.68
CA ARG A 317 -52.03 20.84 19.37
C ARG A 317 -51.71 20.45 17.93
N THR A 318 -51.20 19.24 17.75
CA THR A 318 -50.82 18.71 16.45
C THR A 318 -51.43 17.32 16.26
N GLU A 319 -52.00 17.06 15.09
CA GLU A 319 -52.59 15.78 14.72
C GLU A 319 -51.94 15.27 13.45
N ILE A 320 -51.40 14.05 13.46
CA ILE A 320 -50.83 13.42 12.26
C ILE A 320 -51.58 12.12 11.95
N ARG A 321 -52.06 11.98 10.72
CA ARG A 321 -52.74 10.80 10.20
C ARG A 321 -51.89 10.15 9.11
N PHE A 322 -51.96 8.81 9.02
CA PHE A 322 -51.22 8.04 8.03
C PHE A 322 -52.16 7.18 7.19
N LEU A 323 -52.00 7.25 5.88
CA LEU A 323 -52.64 6.37 4.90
C LEU A 323 -51.57 5.78 3.98
N TYR A 324 -51.84 4.67 3.32
CA TYR A 324 -50.93 4.16 2.29
C TYR A 324 -51.66 3.45 1.17
N SER A 325 -51.16 3.60 -0.06
CA SER A 325 -51.72 2.93 -1.25
C SER A 325 -50.79 1.82 -1.74
N ARG A 326 -50.97 1.38 -2.99
CA ARG A 326 -50.04 0.46 -3.65
C ARG A 326 -48.67 1.08 -3.93
N THR A 327 -48.60 2.41 -4.02
CA THR A 327 -47.44 3.13 -4.58
C THR A 327 -46.82 4.12 -3.60
N ALA A 328 -47.57 4.60 -2.61
CA ALA A 328 -47.12 5.68 -1.74
C ALA A 328 -47.62 5.58 -0.29
N LEU A 329 -46.85 6.18 0.63
CA LEU A 329 -47.27 6.58 1.97
C LEU A 329 -47.84 8.00 1.89
N TYR A 330 -48.95 8.26 2.57
CA TYR A 330 -49.58 9.55 2.69
C TYR A 330 -49.57 10.00 4.15
N ILE A 331 -49.17 11.24 4.38
CA ILE A 331 -49.13 11.89 5.69
C ILE A 331 -50.06 13.10 5.64
N GLY A 332 -51.04 13.12 6.54
CA GLY A 332 -51.93 14.27 6.74
C GLY A 332 -51.63 14.91 8.08
N ALA A 333 -51.35 16.21 8.13
CA ALA A 333 -51.08 16.93 9.36
C ALA A 333 -52.03 18.10 9.59
N VAL A 334 -52.54 18.24 10.82
CA VAL A 334 -53.28 19.41 11.30
C VAL A 334 -52.48 20.03 12.45
N CYS A 335 -52.01 21.26 12.27
CA CYS A 335 -51.16 21.96 13.24
C CYS A 335 -51.86 23.23 13.74
N PHE A 336 -52.40 23.19 14.95
CA PHE A 336 -53.09 24.30 15.59
C PHE A 336 -52.09 25.25 16.27
N GLN A 337 -52.27 26.56 16.07
CA GLN A 337 -51.52 27.61 16.76
C GLN A 337 -52.17 28.98 16.56
N GLU A 338 -51.69 29.98 17.29
CA GLU A 338 -52.02 31.37 17.02
C GLU A 338 -51.40 31.81 15.69
N MET A 339 -52.24 31.97 14.67
CA MET A 339 -51.77 32.19 13.30
C MET A 339 -51.08 33.55 13.09
N SER A 340 -51.27 34.51 14.00
CA SER A 340 -50.51 35.77 14.01
C SER A 340 -49.03 35.58 14.34
N GLY A 341 -48.67 34.48 15.01
CA GLY A 341 -47.28 34.11 15.34
C GLY A 341 -46.67 33.08 14.37
N LEU A 342 -47.37 32.69 13.30
CA LEU A 342 -46.88 31.70 12.34
C LEU A 342 -45.62 32.20 11.62
N VAL A 343 -44.51 31.49 11.79
CA VAL A 343 -43.25 31.79 11.09
C VAL A 343 -43.09 30.87 9.88
N ALA A 344 -43.08 31.46 8.68
CA ALA A 344 -42.87 30.73 7.43
C ALA A 344 -42.19 31.64 6.39
N ARG A 345 -40.86 31.75 6.49
CA ARG A 345 -39.99 32.64 5.72
C ARG A 345 -39.43 32.00 4.45
N PHE A 346 -39.30 30.68 4.44
CA PHE A 346 -38.64 29.94 3.37
C PHE A 346 -39.67 29.35 2.40
N ASP A 347 -39.72 29.89 1.19
CA ASP A 347 -40.72 29.57 0.16
C ASP A 347 -40.19 28.64 -0.95
N GLN A 348 -38.98 28.09 -0.78
CA GLN A 348 -38.37 27.16 -1.73
C GLN A 348 -37.90 25.88 -1.02
N ASP A 349 -37.97 24.76 -1.76
CA ASP A 349 -37.37 23.49 -1.33
C ASP A 349 -35.86 23.68 -1.04
N GLU A 350 -35.32 22.82 -0.19
CA GLU A 350 -33.90 22.77 0.18
C GLU A 350 -33.38 23.98 0.98
N GLN A 351 -34.25 24.88 1.43
CA GLN A 351 -33.92 25.98 2.35
C GLN A 351 -33.82 25.51 3.82
N PRO A 352 -33.25 26.31 4.74
CA PRO A 352 -33.11 25.99 6.18
C PRO A 352 -34.44 25.95 6.95
N LEU A 353 -35.37 25.05 6.59
CA LEU A 353 -36.76 25.07 7.08
C LEU A 353 -36.90 24.93 8.62
N TRP A 354 -35.87 24.46 9.33
CA TRP A 354 -35.84 24.42 10.79
C TRP A 354 -35.82 25.82 11.46
N GLU A 355 -35.63 26.92 10.72
CA GLU A 355 -35.85 28.28 11.23
C GLU A 355 -37.26 28.84 10.95
N ASP A 356 -38.13 28.03 10.31
CA ASP A 356 -39.58 28.25 10.24
C ASP A 356 -40.31 27.37 11.27
N ASP A 357 -41.60 27.63 11.45
CA ASP A 357 -42.47 26.63 12.04
C ASP A 357 -42.47 25.41 11.12
N ASP A 358 -42.18 24.21 11.62
CA ASP A 358 -42.06 23.02 10.77
C ASP A 358 -42.55 21.71 11.40
N LEU A 359 -42.70 20.71 10.53
CA LEU A 359 -42.79 19.31 10.89
C LEU A 359 -41.58 18.58 10.33
N GLU A 360 -40.86 17.87 11.20
CA GLU A 360 -39.77 16.99 10.79
C GLU A 360 -40.15 15.52 10.96
N PHE A 361 -40.02 14.74 9.89
CA PHE A 361 -40.24 13.29 9.89
C PHE A 361 -38.90 12.58 9.76
N PHE A 362 -38.55 11.75 10.75
CA PHE A 362 -37.39 10.86 10.71
C PHE A 362 -37.88 9.44 10.44
N LEU A 363 -37.53 8.90 9.27
CA LEU A 363 -37.95 7.59 8.80
C LEU A 363 -36.75 6.64 8.76
N ASP A 364 -36.87 5.53 9.50
CA ASP A 364 -35.90 4.44 9.57
C ASP A 364 -36.46 3.23 8.80
N ILE A 365 -35.95 3.04 7.58
CA ILE A 365 -36.45 2.03 6.64
C ILE A 365 -35.75 0.68 6.92
N PRO A 366 -36.50 -0.41 7.20
CA PRO A 366 -35.92 -1.73 7.46
C PRO A 366 -34.94 -2.18 6.36
N GLY A 367 -33.83 -2.80 6.76
CA GLY A 367 -32.84 -3.36 5.84
C GLY A 367 -31.93 -2.33 5.14
N ARG A 368 -32.00 -1.04 5.49
CA ARG A 368 -31.23 0.04 4.81
C ARG A 368 -30.07 0.62 5.63
N GLY A 369 -29.60 -0.09 6.66
CA GLY A 369 -28.44 0.29 7.48
C GLY A 369 -28.83 0.98 8.79
N ARG A 370 -27.91 1.74 9.39
CA ARG A 370 -28.09 2.39 10.72
C ARG A 370 -28.51 3.87 10.63
N GLY A 371 -29.26 4.23 9.60
CA GLY A 371 -29.49 5.61 9.15
C GLY A 371 -30.93 6.14 9.23
N PHE A 372 -31.16 7.42 8.94
CA PHE A 372 -32.49 8.03 8.83
C PHE A 372 -32.64 8.79 7.51
N TYR A 373 -33.85 8.73 6.95
CA TYR A 373 -34.35 9.77 6.05
C TYR A 373 -35.03 10.85 6.89
N GLN A 374 -34.61 12.10 6.76
CA GLN A 374 -35.20 13.24 7.45
C GLN A 374 -35.93 14.09 6.42
N LEU A 375 -37.19 14.41 6.68
CA LEU A 375 -38.03 15.27 5.84
C LEU A 375 -38.54 16.42 6.71
N ALA A 376 -38.12 17.65 6.44
CA ALA A 376 -38.63 18.84 7.11
C ALA A 376 -39.60 19.57 6.17
N VAL A 377 -40.80 19.89 6.64
CA VAL A 377 -41.84 20.57 5.84
C VAL A 377 -42.44 21.73 6.63
N ASN A 378 -42.55 22.89 6.00
CA ASN A 378 -43.09 24.11 6.62
C ASN A 378 -44.56 24.39 6.18
N PRO A 379 -45.24 25.39 6.77
CA PRO A 379 -46.61 25.80 6.42
C PRO A 379 -46.78 26.39 5.01
N LEU A 380 -45.74 26.47 4.18
CA LEU A 380 -45.82 26.80 2.75
C LEU A 380 -45.82 25.55 1.87
N GLY A 381 -45.60 24.36 2.45
CA GLY A 381 -45.47 23.11 1.72
C GLY A 381 -44.09 22.91 1.07
N CYS A 382 -43.09 23.70 1.47
CA CYS A 382 -41.71 23.52 1.04
C CYS A 382 -41.08 22.34 1.78
N LEU A 383 -40.21 21.59 1.11
CA LEU A 383 -39.52 20.42 1.67
C LEU A 383 -38.00 20.62 1.67
N THR A 384 -37.36 20.23 2.77
CA THR A 384 -35.93 19.96 2.83
C THR A 384 -35.73 18.52 3.28
N ASP A 385 -34.88 17.77 2.58
CA ASP A 385 -34.62 16.37 2.91
C ASP A 385 -33.14 16.03 3.11
N PHE A 386 -32.90 15.04 3.96
CA PHE A 386 -31.57 14.51 4.26
C PHE A 386 -31.58 12.99 4.34
N LYS A 387 -30.42 12.40 4.09
CA LYS A 387 -30.14 11.02 4.46
C LYS A 387 -28.90 11.00 5.35
N ASP A 388 -29.03 10.44 6.54
CA ASP A 388 -27.96 10.32 7.53
C ASP A 388 -27.30 11.66 7.90
N GLY A 389 -28.12 12.73 7.97
CA GLY A 389 -27.67 14.09 8.23
C GLY A 389 -26.88 14.72 7.08
N LYS A 390 -26.92 14.13 5.88
CA LYS A 390 -26.27 14.63 4.66
C LYS A 390 -27.30 15.01 3.61
N LYS A 391 -27.04 16.11 2.92
CA LYS A 391 -27.88 16.63 1.82
C LYS A 391 -27.56 15.93 0.50
N ASN A 392 -27.64 14.60 0.49
CA ASN A 392 -27.32 13.73 -0.65
C ASN A 392 -28.51 12.82 -1.04
N PHE A 393 -29.68 13.16 -0.54
CA PHE A 393 -30.95 12.56 -0.89
C PHE A 393 -31.80 13.62 -1.58
N GLN A 394 -32.78 13.17 -2.37
CA GLN A 394 -33.83 14.00 -2.95
C GLN A 394 -35.06 13.13 -3.04
N LEU A 395 -36.14 13.54 -2.39
CA LEU A 395 -37.39 12.80 -2.40
C LEU A 395 -38.05 12.95 -3.77
N ARG A 396 -37.85 12.00 -4.69
CA ARG A 396 -38.41 12.10 -6.05
C ARG A 396 -39.86 11.64 -6.10
N GLY A 397 -40.69 12.36 -6.87
CA GLY A 397 -42.09 12.03 -7.09
C GLY A 397 -43.04 12.34 -5.93
N ARG A 398 -42.59 13.14 -4.95
CA ARG A 398 -43.47 13.64 -3.88
C ARG A 398 -44.56 14.56 -4.43
N GLU A 399 -45.68 14.61 -3.73
CA GLU A 399 -46.68 15.67 -3.88
C GLU A 399 -46.89 16.28 -2.48
N ILE A 400 -46.90 17.60 -2.39
CA ILE A 400 -47.08 18.33 -1.13
C ILE A 400 -48.07 19.45 -1.38
N ALA A 401 -49.05 19.59 -0.49
CA ALA A 401 -49.95 20.72 -0.47
C ALA A 401 -50.21 21.14 0.97
N ALA A 402 -50.03 22.43 1.25
CA ALA A 402 -50.29 23.04 2.54
C ALA A 402 -51.39 24.09 2.43
N ARG A 403 -52.25 24.17 3.45
CA ARG A 403 -53.35 25.12 3.53
C ARG A 403 -53.33 25.82 4.87
N ARG A 404 -53.52 27.14 4.89
CA ARG A 404 -53.63 27.93 6.14
C ARG A 404 -55.07 28.33 6.37
N LEU A 405 -55.50 28.17 7.61
CA LEU A 405 -56.83 28.53 8.09
C LEU A 405 -56.67 29.57 9.23
N SER A 406 -57.79 30.01 9.81
CA SER A 406 -57.77 31.05 10.84
C SER A 406 -57.09 30.64 12.14
N ASP A 407 -57.08 29.34 12.45
CA ASP A 407 -56.66 28.77 13.74
C ASP A 407 -55.59 27.67 13.61
N ARG A 408 -55.20 27.32 12.38
CA ARG A 408 -54.30 26.20 12.09
C ARG A 408 -53.72 26.26 10.68
N TRP A 409 -52.76 25.39 10.42
CA TRP A 409 -52.38 25.01 9.07
C TRP A 409 -52.47 23.49 8.89
N GLU A 410 -52.74 23.08 7.65
CA GLU A 410 -52.94 21.70 7.24
C GLU A 410 -51.91 21.33 6.17
N LEU A 411 -51.51 20.07 6.15
CA LEU A 411 -50.54 19.51 5.20
C LEU A 411 -51.02 18.15 4.70
N GLU A 412 -50.98 17.95 3.39
CA GLU A 412 -50.99 16.63 2.76
C GLU A 412 -49.63 16.39 2.09
N LEU A 413 -49.00 15.26 2.41
CA LEU A 413 -47.71 14.84 1.85
C LEU A 413 -47.82 13.41 1.34
N LYS A 414 -47.60 13.21 0.04
CA LYS A 414 -47.48 11.91 -0.61
C LYS A 414 -46.02 11.57 -0.85
N ILE A 415 -45.64 10.37 -0.42
CA ILE A 415 -44.28 9.87 -0.46
C ILE A 415 -44.26 8.53 -1.22
N PRO A 416 -43.77 8.48 -2.47
CA PRO A 416 -43.65 7.23 -3.20
C PRO A 416 -42.72 6.25 -2.49
N PHE A 417 -43.12 4.98 -2.36
CA PHE A 417 -42.24 3.96 -1.75
C PHE A 417 -40.95 3.75 -2.56
N SER A 418 -41.01 3.94 -3.87
CA SER A 418 -39.84 3.92 -4.76
C SER A 418 -38.80 4.99 -4.41
N ALA A 419 -39.18 6.10 -3.78
CA ALA A 419 -38.24 7.12 -3.34
C ALA A 419 -37.28 6.62 -2.24
N PHE A 420 -37.68 5.58 -1.49
CA PHE A 420 -36.85 4.90 -0.50
C PHE A 420 -36.32 3.55 -0.97
N GLU A 421 -36.46 3.24 -2.27
CA GLU A 421 -36.21 1.91 -2.83
C GLU A 421 -36.98 0.81 -2.06
N MET A 422 -38.16 1.14 -1.56
CA MET A 422 -39.00 0.21 -0.80
C MET A 422 -40.12 -0.30 -1.70
N ALA A 423 -40.42 -1.60 -1.63
CA ALA A 423 -41.63 -2.15 -2.23
C ALA A 423 -42.87 -1.79 -1.38
N ARG A 424 -44.08 -2.04 -1.90
CA ARG A 424 -45.32 -1.89 -1.11
C ARG A 424 -45.19 -2.69 0.21
N PRO A 425 -45.34 -2.05 1.38
CA PRO A 425 -45.36 -2.75 2.66
C PRO A 425 -46.57 -3.68 2.77
N PHE A 426 -46.38 -4.81 3.44
CA PHE A 426 -47.47 -5.70 3.82
C PHE A 426 -48.08 -5.24 5.14
N PRO A 427 -49.38 -5.46 5.32
CA PRO A 427 -49.98 -5.36 6.63
C PRO A 427 -49.19 -6.10 7.72
N GLY A 428 -48.87 -5.39 8.80
CA GLY A 428 -47.99 -5.83 9.89
C GLY A 428 -46.52 -5.44 9.72
N ASP A 429 -46.08 -5.04 8.53
CA ASP A 429 -44.80 -4.36 8.37
C ASP A 429 -44.82 -3.02 9.11
N TYR A 430 -43.65 -2.52 9.44
CA TYR A 430 -43.51 -1.18 10.00
C TYR A 430 -42.23 -0.51 9.51
N ILE A 431 -42.25 0.82 9.52
CA ILE A 431 -41.03 1.62 9.49
C ILE A 431 -40.81 2.24 10.86
N GLY A 432 -39.55 2.38 11.28
CA GLY A 432 -39.24 3.20 12.44
C GLY A 432 -39.55 4.65 12.12
N PHE A 433 -40.21 5.37 13.01
CA PHE A 433 -40.54 6.78 12.77
C PHE A 433 -40.41 7.65 14.01
N ARG A 434 -40.13 8.93 13.77
CA ARG A 434 -40.32 10.02 14.73
C ARG A 434 -40.85 11.24 13.99
N ILE A 435 -41.72 11.98 14.67
CA ILE A 435 -42.24 13.26 14.20
C ILE A 435 -41.83 14.32 15.21
N CYS A 436 -41.26 15.42 14.74
CA CYS A 436 -40.99 16.60 15.55
C CYS A 436 -41.84 17.77 15.04
N ARG A 437 -42.33 18.61 15.96
CA ARG A 437 -43.04 19.85 15.69
C ARG A 437 -42.25 20.99 16.33
N ALA A 438 -41.88 22.01 15.55
CA ALA A 438 -41.29 23.25 16.07
C ALA A 438 -42.18 24.46 15.75
N VAL A 439 -42.46 25.26 16.77
CA VAL A 439 -43.18 26.54 16.71
C VAL A 439 -42.21 27.61 17.22
N HIS A 440 -42.08 28.74 16.53
CA HIS A 440 -41.12 29.79 16.91
C HIS A 440 -41.73 30.93 17.71
N ASP A 441 -43.03 31.21 17.58
CA ASP A 441 -43.70 32.26 18.34
C ASP A 441 -45.08 31.84 18.89
N PRO A 442 -45.22 31.57 20.21
CA PRO A 442 -44.12 31.44 21.17
C PRO A 442 -43.30 30.18 20.91
N SER A 443 -41.99 30.24 21.21
CA SER A 443 -41.08 29.12 20.97
C SER A 443 -41.51 27.87 21.74
N GLU A 444 -41.85 26.81 21.01
CA GLU A 444 -42.32 25.55 21.54
C GLU A 444 -41.87 24.40 20.63
N SER A 445 -41.37 23.30 21.20
CA SER A 445 -41.04 22.11 20.41
C SER A 445 -41.40 20.82 21.14
N GLY A 446 -41.86 19.83 20.36
CA GLY A 446 -42.25 18.52 20.87
C GLY A 446 -42.10 17.45 19.82
N ALA A 447 -42.15 16.19 20.27
CA ALA A 447 -42.00 15.04 19.39
C ALA A 447 -42.92 13.89 19.78
N PHE A 448 -43.20 13.03 18.80
CA PHE A 448 -43.77 11.69 18.99
C PHE A 448 -42.88 10.64 18.31
N PRO A 449 -42.44 9.58 19.03
CA PRO A 449 -42.48 9.47 20.50
C PRO A 449 -41.64 10.56 21.17
N LYS A 450 -41.86 10.79 22.47
CA LYS A 450 -41.16 11.81 23.26
C LYS A 450 -39.64 11.62 23.21
N LEU A 451 -38.90 12.69 22.93
CA LEU A 451 -37.45 12.73 23.09
C LEU A 451 -37.04 12.69 24.57
N ASN A 452 -36.04 11.87 24.90
CA ASN A 452 -35.46 11.83 26.25
C ASN A 452 -34.20 12.70 26.40
N GLU A 453 -33.61 13.13 25.28
CA GLU A 453 -32.37 13.92 25.22
C GLU A 453 -32.40 14.89 24.02
N PRO A 454 -31.59 15.97 24.03
CA PRO A 454 -31.55 16.92 22.92
C PRO A 454 -31.02 16.31 21.61
N GLY A 455 -31.64 16.70 20.49
CA GLY A 455 -31.24 16.32 19.14
C GLY A 455 -32.28 15.43 18.43
N ASN A 456 -32.93 15.98 17.40
CA ASN A 456 -34.04 15.31 16.71
C ASN A 456 -33.64 14.02 15.97
N ASN A 457 -32.35 13.87 15.62
CA ASN A 457 -31.79 12.73 14.89
C ASN A 457 -31.24 11.60 15.78
N ARG A 458 -31.45 11.65 17.10
CA ARG A 458 -30.96 10.61 18.03
C ARG A 458 -31.77 9.32 17.87
N ARG A 459 -31.13 8.15 17.87
CA ARG A 459 -31.84 6.85 17.77
C ARG A 459 -32.44 6.36 19.09
N THR A 460 -32.25 7.12 20.18
CA THR A 460 -32.84 6.83 21.48
C THR A 460 -34.37 7.00 21.37
N ARG A 461 -35.10 5.88 21.42
CA ARG A 461 -36.59 5.80 21.38
C ARG A 461 -37.22 6.23 20.05
N ILE A 462 -37.55 5.25 19.20
CA ILE A 462 -38.19 5.42 17.87
C ILE A 462 -39.52 4.66 17.90
N GLY A 463 -40.58 5.26 17.36
CA GLY A 463 -41.90 4.64 17.29
C GLY A 463 -42.03 3.70 16.09
N LYS A 464 -43.11 2.92 16.02
CA LYS A 464 -43.41 2.07 14.85
C LYS A 464 -44.58 2.63 14.07
N LEU A 465 -44.38 2.98 12.80
CA LEU A 465 -45.47 3.23 11.88
C LEU A 465 -45.84 1.90 11.23
N ILE A 466 -46.89 1.27 11.75
CA ILE A 466 -47.36 -0.04 11.35
C ILE A 466 -48.28 0.14 10.13
N PHE A 467 -48.06 -0.65 9.08
CA PHE A 467 -48.97 -0.70 7.94
C PHE A 467 -50.12 -1.65 8.29
N GLY A 468 -51.36 -1.14 8.32
CA GLY A 468 -52.55 -1.93 8.64
C GLY A 468 -53.11 -2.69 7.43
N SER A 469 -53.93 -3.72 7.66
CA SER A 469 -54.61 -4.45 6.58
C SER A 469 -55.99 -3.89 6.26
N ALA A 470 -56.48 -4.15 5.04
CA ALA A 470 -57.89 -4.03 4.74
C ALA A 470 -58.73 -5.05 5.55
N SER A 471 -58.09 -6.11 6.05
CA SER A 471 -58.67 -7.16 6.90
C SER A 471 -59.05 -6.70 8.32
N GLU A 472 -58.68 -5.49 8.72
CA GLU A 472 -59.14 -4.86 9.97
C GLU A 472 -60.51 -4.17 9.82
N SER A 473 -61.05 -4.11 8.60
CA SER A 473 -62.48 -3.87 8.40
C SER A 473 -63.28 -5.05 8.95
N ALA A 474 -64.41 -4.77 9.60
CA ALA A 474 -65.29 -5.81 10.16
C ALA A 474 -65.77 -6.86 9.13
N SER A 475 -65.70 -6.55 7.83
CA SER A 475 -66.22 -7.37 6.74
C SER A 475 -65.16 -8.11 5.91
N ALA A 476 -63.87 -8.02 6.25
CA ALA A 476 -62.80 -8.51 5.38
C ALA A 476 -62.31 -9.93 5.76
N LEU A 477 -61.83 -10.69 4.78
CA LEU A 477 -61.44 -12.09 4.93
C LEU A 477 -60.22 -12.22 5.86
N ARG A 478 -60.33 -13.13 6.83
CA ARG A 478 -59.23 -13.50 7.73
C ARG A 478 -58.57 -14.77 7.21
N ILE A 479 -57.30 -14.68 6.84
CA ILE A 479 -56.52 -15.83 6.38
C ILE A 479 -55.53 -16.24 7.47
N ARG A 480 -55.58 -17.49 7.91
CA ARG A 480 -54.64 -18.08 8.88
C ARG A 480 -53.96 -19.29 8.28
N THR A 481 -52.65 -19.36 8.37
CA THR A 481 -51.87 -20.52 7.91
C THR A 481 -51.41 -21.36 9.09
N GLU A 482 -51.44 -22.70 8.97
CA GLU A 482 -50.98 -23.59 10.05
C GLU A 482 -49.48 -23.44 10.33
N LYS A 483 -48.70 -23.21 9.27
CA LYS A 483 -47.29 -22.82 9.35
C LYS A 483 -47.12 -21.49 8.65
N ASN A 484 -46.45 -20.56 9.33
CA ASN A 484 -46.12 -19.25 8.77
C ASN A 484 -44.71 -19.24 8.15
N THR A 485 -44.14 -20.42 7.90
CA THR A 485 -42.79 -20.55 7.35
C THR A 485 -42.74 -21.42 6.11
N PHE A 486 -41.74 -21.20 5.27
CA PHE A 486 -41.47 -22.02 4.09
C PHE A 486 -39.97 -22.37 3.98
N LEU A 487 -39.68 -23.46 3.27
CA LEU A 487 -38.32 -23.91 2.93
C LEU A 487 -38.16 -24.01 1.40
N PRO A 488 -36.93 -24.03 0.86
CA PRO A 488 -36.69 -24.34 -0.55
C PRO A 488 -37.26 -25.72 -0.93
N GLY A 489 -37.88 -25.83 -2.11
CA GLY A 489 -38.63 -27.01 -2.56
C GLY A 489 -40.15 -26.78 -2.60
N VAL A 490 -40.97 -27.84 -2.51
CA VAL A 490 -42.45 -27.73 -2.55
C VAL A 490 -43.03 -27.74 -1.15
N ASN A 491 -43.55 -26.60 -0.72
CA ASN A 491 -44.21 -26.45 0.58
C ASN A 491 -45.68 -26.82 0.47
N THR A 492 -46.22 -27.48 1.50
CA THR A 492 -47.66 -27.67 1.65
C THR A 492 -48.15 -26.67 2.68
N CYS A 493 -48.95 -25.70 2.24
CA CYS A 493 -49.52 -24.67 3.08
C CYS A 493 -51.01 -24.93 3.26
N GLU A 494 -51.45 -25.08 4.50
CA GLU A 494 -52.86 -25.19 4.84
C GLU A 494 -53.35 -23.83 5.35
N ALA A 495 -54.18 -23.18 4.54
CA ALA A 495 -54.74 -21.86 4.83
C ALA A 495 -56.22 -21.99 5.18
N VAL A 496 -56.62 -21.45 6.34
CA VAL A 496 -58.00 -21.33 6.78
C VAL A 496 -58.45 -19.90 6.54
N LEU A 497 -59.48 -19.73 5.71
CA LEU A 497 -60.08 -18.44 5.36
C LEU A 497 -61.44 -18.32 6.04
N GLU A 498 -61.63 -17.26 6.82
CA GLU A 498 -62.88 -16.96 7.53
C GLU A 498 -63.48 -15.67 6.96
N ASN A 499 -64.75 -15.69 6.60
CA ASN A 499 -65.50 -14.53 6.14
C ASN A 499 -66.39 -13.97 7.26
N PRO A 500 -65.98 -12.88 7.95
CA PRO A 500 -66.80 -12.25 8.98
C PRO A 500 -67.92 -11.35 8.43
N GLY A 501 -67.98 -11.13 7.11
CA GLY A 501 -68.96 -10.25 6.47
C GLY A 501 -70.35 -10.89 6.29
N GLU A 502 -71.34 -10.03 6.03
CA GLU A 502 -72.75 -10.42 5.84
C GLU A 502 -73.07 -10.95 4.43
N LYS A 503 -72.09 -10.92 3.52
CA LYS A 503 -72.23 -11.38 2.13
C LYS A 503 -71.19 -12.45 1.79
N ASP A 504 -71.55 -13.34 0.89
CA ASP A 504 -70.62 -14.33 0.34
C ASP A 504 -69.47 -13.65 -0.40
N PHE A 505 -68.26 -14.15 -0.17
CA PHE A 505 -67.08 -13.74 -0.91
C PHE A 505 -66.89 -14.64 -2.14
N ALA A 506 -66.79 -14.03 -3.31
CA ALA A 506 -66.53 -14.71 -4.58
C ALA A 506 -65.35 -14.05 -5.31
N GLY A 507 -64.20 -14.71 -5.31
CA GLY A 507 -62.96 -14.14 -5.82
C GLY A 507 -61.88 -15.18 -6.11
N GLN A 508 -60.63 -14.79 -5.88
CA GLN A 508 -59.44 -15.59 -6.14
C GLN A 508 -58.47 -15.50 -4.97
N LEU A 509 -57.81 -16.62 -4.65
CA LEU A 509 -56.66 -16.67 -3.76
C LEU A 509 -55.39 -16.78 -4.59
N THR A 510 -54.57 -15.73 -4.56
CA THR A 510 -53.30 -15.64 -5.29
C THR A 510 -52.14 -15.89 -4.34
N VAL A 511 -51.25 -16.81 -4.70
CA VAL A 511 -49.97 -17.01 -4.02
C VAL A 511 -48.89 -16.29 -4.81
N GLN A 512 -48.15 -15.41 -4.15
CA GLN A 512 -47.07 -14.63 -4.74
C GLN A 512 -45.81 -14.76 -3.89
N ALA A 513 -44.64 -14.76 -4.52
CA ALA A 513 -43.35 -14.72 -3.85
C ALA A 513 -42.66 -13.38 -4.07
N GLN A 514 -41.99 -12.90 -3.03
CA GLN A 514 -41.11 -11.74 -3.10
C GLN A 514 -39.67 -12.19 -3.13
N ASN A 515 -38.91 -11.71 -4.11
CA ASN A 515 -37.46 -11.81 -4.04
C ASN A 515 -36.90 -10.75 -3.05
N ARG A 516 -35.61 -10.83 -2.70
CA ARG A 516 -34.97 -9.83 -1.83
C ARG A 516 -34.86 -8.42 -2.44
N ALA A 517 -35.04 -8.25 -3.75
CA ALA A 517 -35.14 -6.92 -4.37
C ALA A 517 -36.53 -6.27 -4.14
N GLY A 518 -37.45 -6.99 -3.50
CA GLY A 518 -38.79 -6.51 -3.21
C GLY A 518 -39.80 -6.77 -4.34
N GLU A 519 -39.37 -7.43 -5.42
CA GLU A 519 -40.19 -7.72 -6.59
C GLU A 519 -41.06 -8.94 -6.35
N TRP A 520 -42.33 -8.84 -6.75
CA TRP A 520 -43.32 -9.89 -6.58
C TRP A 520 -43.54 -10.67 -7.87
N SER A 521 -43.60 -11.99 -7.75
CA SER A 521 -43.99 -12.89 -8.85
C SER A 521 -45.14 -13.80 -8.40
N ARG A 522 -46.11 -14.04 -9.29
CA ARG A 522 -47.23 -14.94 -9.01
C ARG A 522 -46.76 -16.39 -9.14
N ILE A 523 -46.95 -17.18 -8.08
CA ILE A 523 -46.69 -18.63 -8.07
C ILE A 523 -47.92 -19.37 -8.60
N THR A 524 -49.08 -19.13 -7.99
CA THR A 524 -50.34 -19.80 -8.37
C THR A 524 -51.54 -18.93 -8.02
N GLN A 525 -52.70 -19.24 -8.60
CA GLN A 525 -53.97 -18.57 -8.33
C GLN A 525 -55.10 -19.60 -8.41
N VAL A 526 -55.96 -19.61 -7.40
CA VAL A 526 -57.09 -20.54 -7.32
C VAL A 526 -58.40 -19.80 -7.07
N PRO A 527 -59.53 -20.21 -7.70
CA PRO A 527 -60.84 -19.66 -7.37
C PRO A 527 -61.16 -19.85 -5.88
N LEU A 528 -61.79 -18.84 -5.28
CA LEU A 528 -62.11 -18.83 -3.86
C LEU A 528 -63.57 -18.40 -3.65
N MET A 529 -64.33 -19.25 -2.98
CA MET A 529 -65.68 -18.97 -2.50
C MET A 529 -65.72 -19.18 -0.99
N VAL A 530 -66.19 -18.19 -0.22
CA VAL A 530 -66.35 -18.30 1.24
C VAL A 530 -67.68 -17.66 1.62
N GLY A 531 -68.66 -18.46 2.05
CA GLY A 531 -69.97 -17.97 2.45
C GLY A 531 -69.90 -17.01 3.64
N ALA A 532 -70.92 -16.16 3.80
CA ALA A 532 -71.02 -15.28 4.97
C ALA A 532 -70.95 -16.07 6.30
N GLY A 533 -70.04 -15.71 7.20
CA GLY A 533 -69.80 -16.41 8.47
C GLY A 533 -69.09 -17.77 8.34
N GLU A 534 -68.73 -18.22 7.13
CA GLU A 534 -68.11 -19.52 6.88
C GLU A 534 -66.59 -19.50 7.11
N LYS A 535 -66.04 -20.69 7.40
CA LYS A 535 -64.58 -20.96 7.38
C LYS A 535 -64.27 -22.05 6.35
N VAL A 536 -63.42 -21.73 5.38
CA VAL A 536 -62.97 -22.66 4.33
C VAL A 536 -61.49 -22.96 4.50
N LYS A 537 -61.13 -24.24 4.44
CA LYS A 537 -59.73 -24.71 4.45
C LYS A 537 -59.27 -24.98 3.02
N VAL A 538 -58.16 -24.36 2.63
CA VAL A 538 -57.54 -24.52 1.31
C VAL A 538 -56.11 -25.05 1.48
N THR A 539 -55.81 -26.16 0.80
CA THR A 539 -54.45 -26.73 0.78
C THR A 539 -53.74 -26.30 -0.49
N LEU A 540 -52.62 -25.59 -0.34
CA LEU A 540 -51.82 -25.04 -1.42
C LEU A 540 -50.46 -25.75 -1.51
N LYS A 541 -50.04 -26.11 -2.72
CA LYS A 541 -48.67 -26.55 -3.02
C LYS A 541 -47.88 -25.36 -3.56
N ILE A 542 -46.85 -24.95 -2.82
CA ILE A 542 -46.09 -23.73 -3.08
C ILE A 542 -44.65 -24.11 -3.43
N PRO A 543 -44.30 -24.20 -4.73
CA PRO A 543 -42.91 -24.42 -5.15
C PRO A 543 -42.06 -23.18 -4.90
N VAL A 544 -40.90 -23.39 -4.27
CA VAL A 544 -39.88 -22.39 -3.96
C VAL A 544 -38.59 -22.88 -4.62
N SER A 545 -38.39 -22.47 -5.88
CA SER A 545 -37.25 -22.89 -6.69
C SER A 545 -36.01 -22.01 -6.52
N ASP A 546 -36.13 -20.89 -5.81
CA ASP A 546 -35.04 -19.97 -5.53
C ASP A 546 -34.95 -19.73 -4.02
N CYS A 547 -33.75 -19.93 -3.49
CA CYS A 547 -33.41 -19.65 -2.11
C CYS A 547 -33.39 -18.15 -1.79
N GLY A 548 -33.37 -17.27 -2.81
CA GLY A 548 -33.46 -15.81 -2.71
C GLY A 548 -34.86 -15.26 -2.46
N ILE A 549 -35.88 -16.13 -2.33
CA ILE A 549 -37.24 -15.73 -1.93
C ILE A 549 -37.23 -15.33 -0.46
N GLY A 550 -37.56 -14.06 -0.20
CA GLY A 550 -37.59 -13.48 1.14
C GLY A 550 -38.94 -13.61 1.82
N ARG A 551 -40.04 -13.68 1.06
CA ARG A 551 -41.42 -13.74 1.58
C ARG A 551 -42.35 -14.44 0.59
N ILE A 552 -43.42 -15.05 1.09
CA ILE A 552 -44.54 -15.56 0.27
C ILE A 552 -45.83 -14.99 0.83
N ALA A 553 -46.65 -14.38 -0.02
CA ALA A 553 -47.95 -13.82 0.34
C ALA A 553 -49.08 -14.66 -0.26
N LEU A 554 -50.11 -14.89 0.55
CA LEU A 554 -51.41 -15.41 0.14
C LEU A 554 -52.36 -14.23 0.13
N VAL A 555 -52.92 -13.86 -1.02
CA VAL A 555 -53.76 -12.68 -1.19
C VAL A 555 -55.11 -13.10 -1.77
N ALA A 556 -56.17 -12.96 -0.98
CA ALA A 556 -57.55 -13.08 -1.44
C ALA A 556 -58.01 -11.76 -2.03
N SER A 557 -58.57 -11.82 -3.24
CA SER A 557 -59.03 -10.63 -3.98
C SER A 557 -60.24 -10.93 -4.84
N ASP A 558 -61.07 -9.92 -5.08
CA ASP A 558 -62.22 -9.95 -5.99
C ASP A 558 -62.12 -8.75 -6.97
N PRO A 559 -63.11 -8.50 -7.85
CA PRO A 559 -63.09 -7.33 -8.75
C PRO A 559 -63.06 -5.97 -8.05
N SER A 560 -63.44 -5.89 -6.77
CA SER A 560 -63.42 -4.67 -5.97
C SER A 560 -62.07 -4.40 -5.30
N GLY A 561 -61.24 -5.44 -5.14
CA GLY A 561 -59.86 -5.29 -4.67
C GLY A 561 -59.38 -6.43 -3.76
N GLU A 562 -58.43 -6.09 -2.90
CA GLU A 562 -57.84 -7.01 -1.92
C GLU A 562 -58.79 -7.19 -0.72
N ALA A 563 -59.21 -8.43 -0.45
CA ALA A 563 -60.19 -8.76 0.58
C ALA A 563 -59.58 -9.40 1.83
N GLY A 564 -58.36 -9.95 1.74
CA GLY A 564 -57.62 -10.52 2.87
C GLY A 564 -56.26 -11.06 2.46
N GLN A 565 -55.33 -11.19 3.41
CA GLN A 565 -53.99 -11.70 3.12
C GLN A 565 -53.34 -12.43 4.31
N ALA A 566 -52.34 -13.26 4.02
CA ALA A 566 -51.42 -13.88 4.98
C ALA A 566 -49.99 -13.94 4.43
N LEU A 567 -48.99 -13.96 5.30
CA LEU A 567 -47.57 -13.96 4.94
C LEU A 567 -46.84 -15.18 5.51
N LEU A 568 -45.98 -15.79 4.69
CA LEU A 568 -45.02 -16.80 5.10
C LEU A 568 -43.60 -16.24 5.00
N THR A 569 -42.76 -16.57 5.98
CA THR A 569 -41.34 -16.20 6.04
C THR A 569 -40.42 -17.41 5.88
N PRO A 570 -39.15 -17.26 5.51
CA PRO A 570 -38.23 -18.40 5.45
C PRO A 570 -38.11 -19.11 6.80
N GLY A 571 -38.14 -20.45 6.81
CA GLY A 571 -37.94 -21.27 8.01
C GLY A 571 -36.47 -21.39 8.45
N PHE A 572 -35.58 -20.56 7.91
CA PHE A 572 -34.15 -20.55 8.17
C PHE A 572 -33.59 -19.14 7.95
N VAL A 573 -32.44 -18.86 8.55
CA VAL A 573 -31.72 -17.60 8.32
C VAL A 573 -30.89 -17.74 7.04
N TYR A 574 -31.14 -16.86 6.08
CA TYR A 574 -30.50 -16.90 4.77
C TYR A 574 -29.38 -15.85 4.65
N ALA A 575 -28.22 -16.27 4.13
CA ALA A 575 -27.13 -15.37 3.74
C ALA A 575 -27.33 -14.85 2.31
N ALA A 576 -27.48 -13.53 2.15
CA ALA A 576 -27.42 -12.90 0.83
C ALA A 576 -26.01 -13.03 0.25
N PRO A 577 -25.81 -13.20 -1.08
CA PRO A 577 -26.78 -13.08 -2.15
C PRO A 577 -27.57 -14.35 -2.49
N GLY A 578 -27.21 -15.50 -1.92
CA GLY A 578 -27.83 -16.78 -2.25
C GLY A 578 -27.00 -17.75 -3.05
N ALA A 579 -27.44 -19.00 -3.13
CA ALA A 579 -26.66 -20.07 -3.74
C ALA A 579 -26.40 -19.82 -5.24
N GLU A 580 -27.42 -19.47 -6.02
CA GLU A 580 -27.27 -19.26 -7.47
C GLU A 580 -26.42 -18.02 -7.78
N LYS A 581 -26.75 -16.88 -7.15
CA LYS A 581 -25.98 -15.65 -7.34
C LYS A 581 -24.54 -15.78 -6.82
N MET A 582 -24.32 -16.46 -5.69
CA MET A 582 -22.98 -16.79 -5.19
C MET A 582 -22.22 -17.67 -6.18
N THR A 583 -22.85 -18.67 -6.78
CA THR A 583 -22.21 -19.51 -7.82
C THR A 583 -21.69 -18.63 -8.96
N GLY A 584 -22.52 -17.71 -9.45
CA GLY A 584 -22.10 -16.76 -10.48
C GLY A 584 -20.96 -15.84 -10.06
N GLU A 585 -20.97 -15.36 -8.81
CA GLU A 585 -19.89 -14.53 -8.24
C GLU A 585 -18.57 -15.30 -8.12
N VAL A 586 -18.60 -16.54 -7.63
CA VAL A 586 -17.39 -17.38 -7.48
C VAL A 586 -16.80 -17.74 -8.84
N ILE A 587 -17.63 -18.07 -9.83
CA ILE A 587 -17.16 -18.33 -11.20
C ILE A 587 -16.44 -17.10 -11.78
N ARG A 588 -17.00 -15.90 -11.59
CA ARG A 588 -16.35 -14.64 -12.03
C ARG A 588 -15.02 -14.40 -11.33
N LEU A 589 -14.95 -14.65 -10.02
CA LEU A 589 -13.69 -14.54 -9.26
C LEU A 589 -12.64 -15.54 -9.80
N LYS A 590 -13.02 -16.80 -9.98
CA LYS A 590 -12.11 -17.83 -10.52
C LYS A 590 -11.61 -17.47 -11.92
N GLN A 591 -12.50 -16.98 -12.80
CA GLN A 591 -12.14 -16.50 -14.14
C GLN A 591 -11.16 -15.32 -14.10
N SER A 592 -11.37 -14.35 -13.20
CA SER A 592 -10.48 -13.20 -13.07
C SER A 592 -9.07 -13.55 -12.62
N MET A 593 -8.90 -14.71 -11.99
CA MET A 593 -7.63 -15.21 -11.46
C MET A 593 -7.05 -16.37 -12.27
N ALA A 594 -7.67 -16.77 -13.39
CA ALA A 594 -7.31 -18.00 -14.11
C ALA A 594 -5.83 -18.09 -14.51
N PHE A 595 -5.18 -16.96 -14.79
CA PHE A 595 -3.74 -16.90 -15.11
C PHE A 595 -2.82 -17.26 -13.93
N MET A 596 -3.36 -17.44 -12.72
CA MET A 596 -2.64 -17.82 -11.49
C MET A 596 -3.00 -19.21 -10.97
N GLU A 597 -3.79 -20.00 -11.70
CA GLU A 597 -4.27 -21.32 -11.23
C GLU A 597 -3.10 -22.28 -10.91
N ASP A 598 -2.02 -22.20 -11.69
CA ASP A 598 -0.81 -23.00 -11.51
C ASP A 598 0.23 -22.37 -10.56
N ALA A 599 -0.11 -21.25 -9.91
CA ALA A 599 0.84 -20.57 -9.02
C ALA A 599 1.11 -21.40 -7.76
N ASP A 600 2.37 -21.79 -7.57
CA ASP A 600 2.83 -22.50 -6.37
C ASP A 600 3.05 -21.53 -5.19
N HIS A 601 1.95 -20.91 -4.72
CA HIS A 601 1.98 -20.01 -3.58
C HIS A 601 0.82 -20.28 -2.61
N PRO A 602 1.05 -20.45 -1.29
CA PRO A 602 0.02 -20.89 -0.35
C PRO A 602 -1.18 -19.95 -0.26
N VAL A 603 -0.98 -18.64 -0.41
CA VAL A 603 -2.08 -17.64 -0.42
C VAL A 603 -2.99 -17.83 -1.65
N TYR A 604 -2.40 -18.07 -2.82
CA TYR A 604 -3.17 -18.25 -4.06
C TYR A 604 -3.85 -19.61 -4.09
N ARG A 605 -3.13 -20.68 -3.71
CA ARG A 605 -3.71 -22.01 -3.52
C ARG A 605 -4.88 -21.99 -2.55
N ALA A 606 -4.77 -21.28 -1.42
CA ALA A 606 -5.86 -21.14 -0.47
C ALA A 606 -7.09 -20.44 -1.07
N ALA A 607 -6.91 -19.46 -1.96
CA ALA A 607 -8.00 -18.80 -2.66
C ALA A 607 -8.72 -19.75 -3.63
N PHE A 608 -7.97 -20.51 -4.46
CA PHE A 608 -8.54 -21.49 -5.37
C PHE A 608 -9.25 -22.63 -4.64
N VAL A 609 -8.61 -23.22 -3.64
CA VAL A 609 -9.23 -24.26 -2.79
C VAL A 609 -10.50 -23.74 -2.11
N SER A 610 -10.50 -22.47 -1.66
CA SER A 610 -11.70 -21.85 -1.09
C SER A 610 -12.83 -21.71 -2.12
N MET A 611 -12.53 -21.29 -3.35
CA MET A 611 -13.50 -21.18 -4.43
C MET A 611 -14.06 -22.54 -4.85
N ASP A 612 -13.21 -23.56 -4.99
CA ASP A 612 -13.65 -24.91 -5.35
C ASP A 612 -14.52 -25.53 -4.26
N ARG A 613 -14.12 -25.37 -2.99
CA ARG A 613 -14.89 -25.88 -1.85
C ARG A 613 -16.28 -25.24 -1.72
N ILE A 614 -16.42 -23.94 -1.99
CA ILE A 614 -17.75 -23.30 -1.98
C ILE A 614 -18.57 -23.72 -3.21
N LEU A 615 -17.98 -23.84 -4.40
CA LEU A 615 -18.68 -24.32 -5.60
C LEU A 615 -19.23 -25.73 -5.42
N GLU A 616 -18.45 -26.63 -4.81
CA GLU A 616 -18.90 -27.99 -4.48
C GLU A 616 -20.12 -27.96 -3.55
N LYS A 617 -20.07 -27.15 -2.49
CA LYS A 617 -21.20 -26.99 -1.55
C LYS A 617 -22.46 -26.45 -2.23
N LEU A 618 -22.32 -25.44 -3.09
CA LEU A 618 -23.43 -24.84 -3.82
C LEU A 618 -24.05 -25.80 -4.85
N SER A 619 -23.22 -26.55 -5.57
CA SER A 619 -23.66 -27.59 -6.51
C SER A 619 -24.42 -28.71 -5.81
N GLY A 620 -23.93 -29.15 -4.65
CA GLY A 620 -24.60 -30.13 -3.80
C GLY A 620 -25.98 -29.65 -3.34
N PHE A 621 -26.09 -28.41 -2.87
CA PHE A 621 -27.38 -27.81 -2.49
C PHE A 621 -28.36 -27.73 -3.66
N ARG A 622 -27.90 -27.30 -4.85
CA ARG A 622 -28.73 -27.22 -6.06
C ARG A 622 -29.31 -28.58 -6.44
N THR A 623 -28.49 -29.62 -6.43
CA THR A 623 -28.93 -31.00 -6.73
C THR A 623 -30.05 -31.45 -5.79
N LYS A 624 -29.92 -31.14 -4.50
CA LYS A 624 -30.95 -31.45 -3.49
C LYS A 624 -32.23 -30.65 -3.70
N LEU A 625 -32.12 -29.38 -4.04
CA LEU A 625 -33.27 -28.52 -4.35
C LEU A 625 -34.04 -29.02 -5.57
N GLU A 626 -33.35 -29.35 -6.67
CA GLU A 626 -33.96 -29.92 -7.87
C GLU A 626 -34.66 -31.26 -7.57
N GLY A 627 -34.03 -32.10 -6.74
CA GLY A 627 -34.64 -33.34 -6.23
C GLY A 627 -35.90 -33.09 -5.39
N ALA A 628 -35.86 -32.11 -4.48
CA ALA A 628 -36.99 -31.74 -3.64
C ALA A 628 -38.17 -31.19 -4.46
N LEU A 629 -37.89 -30.35 -5.45
CA LEU A 629 -38.89 -29.85 -6.40
C LEU A 629 -39.55 -30.97 -7.19
N LYS A 630 -38.76 -31.92 -7.71
CA LYS A 630 -39.24 -33.08 -8.47
C LYS A 630 -40.09 -34.03 -7.61
N ASN A 631 -39.69 -34.25 -6.37
CA ASN A 631 -40.35 -35.19 -5.46
C ASN A 631 -41.51 -34.58 -4.67
N GLY A 632 -41.77 -33.27 -4.81
CA GLY A 632 -42.82 -32.58 -4.06
C GLY A 632 -42.51 -32.43 -2.57
N THR A 633 -41.23 -32.38 -2.20
CA THR A 633 -40.73 -32.22 -0.82
C THR A 633 -39.95 -30.92 -0.65
N THR A 634 -39.50 -30.61 0.57
CA THR A 634 -38.61 -29.47 0.88
C THR A 634 -37.21 -29.93 1.23
N VAL A 635 -36.21 -29.10 0.96
CA VAL A 635 -34.86 -29.28 1.49
C VAL A 635 -34.89 -29.09 3.01
N PRO A 636 -34.26 -29.96 3.82
CA PRO A 636 -34.24 -29.83 5.28
C PRO A 636 -33.66 -28.48 5.73
N ALA A 637 -34.23 -27.90 6.80
CA ALA A 637 -33.81 -26.61 7.32
C ALA A 637 -32.34 -26.59 7.78
N GLU A 638 -31.82 -27.71 8.27
CA GLU A 638 -30.42 -27.84 8.69
C GLU A 638 -29.46 -27.69 7.51
N GLU A 639 -29.75 -28.33 6.37
CA GLU A 639 -28.94 -28.20 5.17
C GLU A 639 -29.01 -26.79 4.57
N CYS A 640 -30.17 -26.14 4.69
CA CYS A 640 -30.34 -24.73 4.31
C CYS A 640 -29.45 -23.82 5.18
N ARG A 641 -29.39 -24.06 6.51
CA ARG A 641 -28.53 -23.33 7.44
C ARG A 641 -27.04 -23.59 7.19
N GLU A 642 -26.65 -24.83 6.94
CA GLU A 642 -25.26 -25.18 6.59
C GLU A 642 -24.83 -24.47 5.31
N THR A 643 -25.66 -24.49 4.26
CA THR A 643 -25.35 -23.79 3.02
C THR A 643 -25.22 -22.28 3.25
N ALA A 644 -26.12 -21.69 4.04
CA ALA A 644 -26.07 -20.27 4.39
C ALA A 644 -24.79 -19.90 5.19
N SER A 645 -24.33 -20.76 6.11
CA SER A 645 -23.11 -20.51 6.88
C SER A 645 -21.86 -20.58 6.03
N HIS A 646 -21.81 -21.49 5.06
CA HIS A 646 -20.75 -21.57 4.06
C HIS A 646 -20.71 -20.33 3.17
N ILE A 647 -21.86 -19.84 2.71
CA ILE A 647 -21.97 -18.60 1.92
C ILE A 647 -21.43 -17.40 2.73
N ALA A 648 -21.93 -17.21 3.96
CA ALA A 648 -21.49 -16.12 4.82
C ALA A 648 -19.98 -16.17 5.12
N GLY A 649 -19.48 -17.36 5.45
CA GLY A 649 -18.06 -17.59 5.70
C GLY A 649 -17.17 -17.29 4.49
N PHE A 650 -17.60 -17.70 3.29
CA PHE A 650 -16.88 -17.40 2.07
C PHE A 650 -16.92 -15.90 1.72
N GLN A 651 -18.03 -15.20 1.97
CA GLN A 651 -18.10 -13.75 1.77
C GLN A 651 -17.19 -12.98 2.72
N SER A 652 -17.17 -13.35 3.99
CA SER A 652 -16.25 -12.80 4.98
C SER A 652 -14.79 -13.03 4.58
N TYR A 653 -14.48 -14.21 4.03
CA TYR A 653 -13.18 -14.50 3.45
C TYR A 653 -12.86 -13.62 2.24
N VAL A 654 -13.78 -13.50 1.27
CA VAL A 654 -13.62 -12.63 0.10
C VAL A 654 -13.40 -11.18 0.52
N ASN A 655 -14.17 -10.65 1.47
CA ASN A 655 -14.05 -9.26 1.92
C ASN A 655 -12.70 -8.98 2.58
N ARG A 656 -12.19 -9.92 3.38
CA ARG A 656 -10.84 -9.82 3.98
C ARG A 656 -9.71 -9.96 2.97
N ASN A 657 -9.96 -10.64 1.86
CA ASN A 657 -8.95 -11.01 0.88
C ASN A 657 -9.23 -10.42 -0.52
N ARG A 658 -10.02 -9.33 -0.62
CA ARG A 658 -10.21 -8.59 -1.90
C ARG A 658 -8.87 -8.08 -2.42
N PHE A 659 -8.14 -7.48 -1.51
CA PHE A 659 -6.76 -7.06 -1.67
C PHE A 659 -6.00 -7.46 -0.42
N LEU A 660 -4.72 -7.72 -0.60
CA LEU A 660 -3.73 -8.07 0.40
C LEU A 660 -2.94 -6.82 0.74
N VAL A 661 -2.54 -6.69 2.00
CA VAL A 661 -1.69 -5.61 2.47
C VAL A 661 -0.61 -6.19 3.37
N TRP A 662 0.65 -5.86 3.10
CA TRP A 662 1.77 -6.20 3.97
C TRP A 662 2.82 -5.09 3.94
N GLN A 663 3.64 -5.03 4.99
CA GLN A 663 4.76 -4.12 5.06
C GLN A 663 5.99 -4.75 4.37
N THR A 664 6.77 -3.92 3.70
CA THR A 664 8.04 -4.29 3.06
C THR A 664 9.09 -3.23 3.37
N SER A 665 10.36 -3.49 3.09
CA SER A 665 11.41 -2.50 3.27
C SER A 665 11.24 -1.35 2.28
N PRO A 666 11.34 -0.07 2.72
CA PRO A 666 11.39 1.05 1.79
C PRO A 666 12.66 1.03 0.91
N TRP A 667 13.71 0.32 1.34
CA TRP A 667 15.04 0.38 0.72
C TRP A 667 15.36 -0.79 -0.18
N GLU A 668 14.47 -1.77 -0.26
CA GLU A 668 14.57 -2.80 -1.29
C GLU A 668 14.32 -2.17 -2.67
N ASN A 669 15.09 -2.62 -3.66
CA ASN A 669 14.65 -2.49 -5.05
C ASN A 669 13.49 -3.48 -5.26
N GLY A 670 12.56 -3.26 -6.19
CA GLY A 670 11.35 -4.11 -6.14
C GLY A 670 10.40 -3.94 -7.29
N SER A 671 9.99 -5.08 -7.85
CA SER A 671 9.12 -5.22 -9.03
C SER A 671 7.64 -4.99 -8.68
N PRO A 672 6.80 -4.55 -9.65
CA PRO A 672 5.33 -4.54 -9.53
C PRO A 672 4.69 -5.94 -9.35
N ASP A 673 5.46 -7.03 -9.45
CA ASP A 673 4.97 -8.42 -9.36
C ASP A 673 5.47 -9.16 -8.10
N VAL A 674 5.70 -8.44 -6.99
CA VAL A 674 6.06 -9.06 -5.70
C VAL A 674 4.90 -9.93 -5.19
N LEU A 675 5.23 -11.18 -4.83
CA LEU A 675 4.29 -12.11 -4.21
C LEU A 675 4.08 -11.78 -2.73
N PRO A 676 2.88 -12.02 -2.18
CA PRO A 676 2.64 -11.86 -0.75
C PRO A 676 3.53 -12.83 0.05
N PRO A 677 3.96 -12.50 1.28
CA PRO A 677 4.70 -13.43 2.12
C PRO A 677 3.93 -14.74 2.33
N SER A 678 4.61 -15.88 2.33
CA SER A 678 3.97 -17.19 2.58
C SER A 678 3.34 -17.28 3.98
N SER A 679 3.85 -16.49 4.92
CA SER A 679 3.36 -16.34 6.29
C SER A 679 2.21 -15.31 6.44
N LEU A 680 1.79 -14.65 5.35
CA LEU A 680 0.81 -13.56 5.41
C LEU A 680 -0.51 -14.04 6.05
N ASN A 681 -0.89 -13.37 7.13
CA ASN A 681 -2.14 -13.63 7.83
C ASN A 681 -3.13 -12.48 7.66
N THR A 682 -4.03 -12.60 6.70
CA THR A 682 -5.09 -11.61 6.43
C THR A 682 -6.17 -11.54 7.51
N ALA A 683 -6.18 -12.46 8.48
CA ALA A 683 -7.07 -12.39 9.64
C ALA A 683 -6.53 -11.48 10.76
N SER A 684 -5.22 -11.20 10.76
CA SER A 684 -4.59 -10.28 11.72
C SER A 684 -4.40 -8.92 11.05
N PRO A 685 -5.05 -7.84 11.52
CA PRO A 685 -4.89 -6.52 10.92
C PRO A 685 -3.45 -6.03 11.09
N LEU A 686 -2.87 -5.51 10.01
CA LEU A 686 -1.59 -4.81 10.04
C LEU A 686 -1.67 -3.61 10.99
N ARG A 687 -0.60 -3.35 11.73
CA ARG A 687 -0.45 -2.19 12.59
C ARG A 687 0.83 -1.46 12.23
N LEU A 688 0.76 -0.14 12.19
CA LEU A 688 1.92 0.72 11.96
C LEU A 688 2.24 1.48 13.24
N ALA A 689 3.52 1.71 13.47
CA ALA A 689 4.00 2.48 14.60
C ALA A 689 5.06 3.47 14.11
N PHE A 690 4.86 4.76 14.39
CA PHE A 690 5.85 5.80 14.14
C PHE A 690 6.36 6.32 15.48
N GLN A 691 7.67 6.34 15.66
CA GLN A 691 8.31 6.91 16.85
C GLN A 691 9.47 7.78 16.42
N GLN A 692 9.30 9.09 16.51
CA GLN A 692 10.20 10.07 15.91
C GLN A 692 10.26 11.37 16.72
N ALA A 693 11.28 12.18 16.50
CA ALA A 693 11.37 13.55 17.02
C ALA A 693 10.39 14.47 16.29
N GLY A 694 10.22 15.69 16.80
CA GLY A 694 9.63 16.78 16.00
C GLY A 694 10.56 17.19 14.85
N ASN A 695 9.98 17.65 13.73
CA ASN A 695 10.73 18.02 12.51
C ASN A 695 11.52 16.85 11.90
N GLU A 696 10.90 15.67 11.86
CA GLU A 696 11.42 14.44 11.25
C GLU A 696 10.37 13.85 10.31
N ARG A 697 10.83 13.09 9.32
CA ARG A 697 9.97 12.26 8.47
C ARG A 697 10.34 10.79 8.60
N GLU A 698 9.47 9.99 9.16
CA GLU A 698 9.62 8.54 9.20
C GLU A 698 8.73 7.88 8.13
N ALA A 699 9.31 6.95 7.37
CA ALA A 699 8.65 6.29 6.24
C ALA A 699 8.39 4.81 6.51
N VAL A 700 7.22 4.33 6.09
CA VAL A 700 6.93 2.90 5.98
C VAL A 700 6.45 2.59 4.56
N CYS A 701 6.88 1.46 4.01
CA CYS A 701 6.44 0.99 2.70
C CYS A 701 5.47 -0.19 2.86
N LEU A 702 4.31 -0.07 2.22
CA LEU A 702 3.30 -1.11 2.12
C LEU A 702 3.26 -1.65 0.70
N VAL A 703 2.93 -2.91 0.56
CA VAL A 703 2.50 -3.48 -0.73
C VAL A 703 1.02 -3.78 -0.64
N ILE A 704 0.27 -3.30 -1.63
CA ILE A 704 -1.16 -3.55 -1.77
C ILE A 704 -1.38 -4.32 -3.06
N SER A 705 -1.85 -5.57 -2.96
CA SER A 705 -2.03 -6.47 -4.11
C SER A 705 -3.45 -6.97 -4.23
N GLY A 706 -4.01 -6.98 -5.44
CA GLY A 706 -5.34 -7.55 -5.66
C GLY A 706 -5.31 -9.08 -5.56
N LEU A 707 -6.28 -9.67 -4.87
CA LEU A 707 -6.49 -11.13 -4.87
C LEU A 707 -7.90 -11.44 -5.33
N LEU A 708 -8.90 -11.40 -4.44
CA LEU A 708 -10.30 -11.68 -4.76
C LEU A 708 -11.07 -10.41 -5.17
N CYS A 709 -10.41 -9.45 -5.82
CA CYS A 709 -11.03 -8.19 -6.26
C CYS A 709 -11.95 -8.35 -7.48
N GLY A 710 -11.86 -9.48 -8.20
CA GLY A 710 -12.60 -9.68 -9.44
C GLY A 710 -11.96 -8.87 -10.56
N ASN A 711 -12.58 -7.76 -10.93
CA ASN A 711 -11.95 -6.82 -11.87
C ASN A 711 -10.97 -5.89 -11.15
N ALA A 712 -10.25 -5.07 -11.92
CA ALA A 712 -9.44 -4.00 -11.35
C ALA A 712 -10.30 -3.07 -10.48
N MET A 713 -9.77 -2.71 -9.31
CA MET A 713 -10.43 -1.89 -8.30
C MET A 713 -9.60 -0.65 -8.00
N ASP A 714 -10.28 0.50 -7.98
CA ASP A 714 -9.70 1.75 -7.52
C ASP A 714 -9.88 1.86 -6.00
N LEU A 715 -8.78 1.95 -5.29
CA LEU A 715 -8.70 2.12 -3.84
C LEU A 715 -8.19 3.52 -3.52
N ARG A 716 -8.61 4.04 -2.38
CA ARG A 716 -8.11 5.28 -1.78
C ARG A 716 -7.43 4.95 -0.47
N VAL A 717 -6.18 5.41 -0.31
CA VAL A 717 -5.41 5.34 0.93
C VAL A 717 -5.64 6.63 1.71
N ALA A 718 -6.44 6.55 2.78
CA ALA A 718 -6.96 7.72 3.49
C ALA A 718 -6.53 7.72 4.97
N PRO A 719 -5.42 8.38 5.30
CA PRO A 719 -5.07 8.72 6.69
C PRO A 719 -6.18 9.53 7.36
N ARG A 720 -6.43 9.29 8.64
CA ARG A 720 -7.41 10.06 9.44
C ARG A 720 -6.72 11.14 10.26
N SER A 721 -7.32 12.34 10.27
CA SER A 721 -6.91 13.41 11.18
C SER A 721 -7.13 13.00 12.65
N ILE A 722 -6.27 13.49 13.52
CA ILE A 722 -6.31 13.19 14.95
C ILE A 722 -6.83 14.41 15.69
N THR A 723 -7.74 14.20 16.65
CA THR A 723 -8.12 15.21 17.64
C THR A 723 -7.95 14.62 19.03
N LYS A 724 -7.00 15.14 19.81
CA LYS A 724 -6.73 14.67 21.18
C LYS A 724 -6.37 15.85 22.07
N ASN A 725 -7.10 16.03 23.17
CA ASN A 725 -6.84 17.08 24.18
C ASN A 725 -6.71 18.51 23.60
N GLY A 726 -7.48 18.84 22.56
CA GLY A 726 -7.38 20.13 21.86
C GLY A 726 -6.28 20.23 20.80
N THR A 727 -5.37 19.24 20.71
CA THR A 727 -4.41 19.12 19.62
C THR A 727 -5.08 18.48 18.41
N TYR A 728 -4.92 19.14 17.25
CA TYR A 728 -5.38 18.65 15.95
C TYR A 728 -4.17 18.34 15.06
N ILE A 729 -4.00 17.07 14.66
CA ILE A 729 -3.01 16.66 13.65
C ILE A 729 -3.76 16.43 12.36
N TYR A 730 -3.39 17.18 11.33
CA TYR A 730 -4.08 17.13 10.05
C TYR A 730 -3.68 15.86 9.28
N GLN A 731 -4.56 15.40 8.39
CA GLN A 731 -4.26 14.20 7.60
C GLN A 731 -3.07 14.41 6.65
N ASP A 732 -2.77 15.65 6.26
CA ASP A 732 -1.66 15.98 5.37
C ASP A 732 -0.28 15.89 6.06
N ASN A 733 -0.23 15.67 7.37
CA ASN A 733 0.99 15.21 8.03
C ASN A 733 1.38 13.79 7.60
N PHE A 734 0.47 13.04 6.98
CA PHE A 734 0.77 11.78 6.31
C PHE A 734 0.90 12.01 4.80
N GLU A 735 2.11 11.87 4.29
CA GLU A 735 2.40 11.92 2.88
C GLU A 735 2.26 10.52 2.29
N VAL A 736 1.46 10.37 1.23
CA VAL A 736 1.22 9.07 0.58
C VAL A 736 1.80 9.11 -0.83
N PHE A 737 2.72 8.20 -1.11
CA PHE A 737 3.33 8.06 -2.44
C PHE A 737 3.11 6.67 -3.01
N THR A 738 3.06 6.57 -4.33
CA THR A 738 3.16 5.31 -5.07
C THR A 738 4.55 5.19 -5.68
N GLU A 739 5.15 4.01 -5.55
CA GLU A 739 6.45 3.66 -6.12
C GLU A 739 6.29 2.75 -7.36
N GLU A 740 5.37 3.11 -8.25
CA GLU A 740 5.22 2.49 -9.57
C GLU A 740 5.13 3.62 -10.60
N PHE A 741 6.10 3.68 -11.50
CA PHE A 741 6.10 4.60 -12.63
C PHE A 741 6.29 3.81 -13.92
N ARG A 742 5.55 4.19 -14.97
CA ARG A 742 5.73 3.61 -16.30
C ARG A 742 6.42 4.60 -17.20
N THR A 743 7.55 4.22 -17.80
CA THR A 743 8.21 4.97 -18.86
C THR A 743 7.28 5.08 -20.08
N SER A 744 7.61 5.96 -21.03
CA SER A 744 6.92 6.04 -22.31
C SER A 744 7.09 4.79 -23.18
N SER A 745 8.17 4.04 -22.98
CA SER A 745 8.38 2.70 -23.56
C SER A 745 7.54 1.60 -22.88
N GLY A 746 6.84 1.92 -21.79
CA GLY A 746 5.95 1.02 -21.06
C GLY A 746 6.63 0.16 -19.99
N GLU A 747 7.94 0.37 -19.77
CA GLU A 747 8.71 -0.28 -18.72
C GLU A 747 8.30 0.27 -17.35
N THR A 748 8.25 -0.59 -16.33
CA THR A 748 7.94 -0.18 -14.96
C THR A 748 9.23 0.08 -14.19
N VAL A 749 9.41 1.30 -13.70
CA VAL A 749 10.56 1.72 -12.91
C VAL A 749 10.14 1.86 -11.44
N SER A 750 10.94 1.29 -10.55
CA SER A 750 10.79 1.40 -9.09
C SER A 750 11.79 2.42 -8.54
N GLY A 751 11.34 3.41 -7.78
CA GLY A 751 12.21 4.51 -7.33
C GLY A 751 11.52 5.86 -7.21
N PRO A 752 10.79 6.31 -8.24
CA PRO A 752 10.05 7.57 -8.19
C PRO A 752 8.95 7.49 -7.13
N LEU A 753 8.82 8.52 -6.30
CA LEU A 753 7.77 8.64 -5.29
C LEU A 753 6.71 9.63 -5.76
N VAL A 754 5.69 9.09 -6.42
CA VAL A 754 4.65 9.89 -7.08
C VAL A 754 3.47 10.10 -6.14
N ARG A 755 3.01 11.36 -6.01
CA ARG A 755 1.77 11.66 -5.28
C ARG A 755 0.59 11.65 -6.24
N SER A 756 -0.37 10.76 -6.00
CA SER A 756 -1.65 10.76 -6.71
C SER A 756 -2.64 11.70 -6.02
N SER A 757 -3.31 12.56 -6.79
CA SER A 757 -4.36 13.44 -6.26
C SER A 757 -5.42 12.62 -5.52
N GLY A 758 -5.63 12.88 -4.22
CA GLY A 758 -6.59 12.14 -3.41
C GLY A 758 -6.13 10.75 -2.93
N ASN A 759 -4.87 10.36 -3.17
CA ASN A 759 -4.23 9.11 -2.75
C ASN A 759 -4.91 7.85 -3.33
N TYR A 760 -5.26 7.89 -4.62
CA TYR A 760 -5.82 6.73 -5.32
C TYR A 760 -4.74 5.77 -5.82
N ILE A 761 -5.04 4.48 -5.74
CA ILE A 761 -4.25 3.39 -6.34
C ILE A 761 -5.22 2.45 -7.07
N ARG A 762 -4.72 1.77 -8.11
CA ARG A 762 -5.49 0.75 -8.83
C ARG A 762 -4.84 -0.61 -8.59
N VAL A 763 -5.63 -1.58 -8.13
CA VAL A 763 -5.18 -2.96 -7.96
C VAL A 763 -6.00 -3.90 -8.84
N ALA A 764 -5.34 -4.90 -9.41
CA ALA A 764 -5.97 -5.97 -10.17
C ALA A 764 -5.53 -7.32 -9.56
N PRO A 765 -6.23 -8.44 -9.84
CA PRO A 765 -5.79 -9.74 -9.34
C PRO A 765 -4.32 -9.98 -9.71
N GLY A 766 -3.51 -10.42 -8.74
CA GLY A 766 -2.09 -10.71 -8.92
C GLY A 766 -1.18 -9.50 -9.13
N LYS A 767 -1.72 -8.27 -9.19
CA LYS A 767 -0.94 -7.04 -9.38
C LYS A 767 -0.76 -6.30 -8.07
N ALA A 768 0.49 -5.93 -7.78
CA ALA A 768 0.89 -5.28 -6.56
C ALA A 768 1.31 -3.83 -6.81
N VAL A 769 0.92 -2.94 -5.90
CA VAL A 769 1.33 -1.53 -5.89
C VAL A 769 2.08 -1.26 -4.59
N ARG A 770 3.26 -0.67 -4.70
CA ARG A 770 4.03 -0.18 -3.55
C ARG A 770 3.54 1.20 -3.14
N VAL A 771 3.18 1.34 -1.88
CA VAL A 771 2.64 2.57 -1.30
C VAL A 771 3.48 2.97 -0.09
N TRP A 772 4.09 4.14 -0.18
CA TRP A 772 4.83 4.74 0.93
C TRP A 772 3.89 5.61 1.75
N ILE A 773 3.97 5.44 3.06
CA ILE A 773 3.34 6.32 4.04
C ILE A 773 4.47 6.99 4.83
N VAL A 774 4.59 8.30 4.69
CA VAL A 774 5.57 9.10 5.44
C VAL A 774 4.83 9.95 6.45
N PHE A 775 5.15 9.83 7.73
CA PHE A 775 4.62 10.71 8.76
C PHE A 775 5.60 11.85 9.01
N ASN A 776 5.18 13.08 8.68
CA ASN A 776 5.95 14.30 8.89
C ASN A 776 5.56 14.97 10.21
N SER A 777 6.44 14.91 11.21
CA SER A 777 6.20 15.46 12.55
C SER A 777 6.45 16.96 12.67
N ARG A 778 6.83 17.66 11.60
CA ARG A 778 7.08 19.10 11.63
C ARG A 778 5.81 19.84 12.09
N GLY A 779 5.95 20.65 13.15
CA GLY A 779 4.83 21.38 13.76
C GLY A 779 3.88 20.54 14.60
N VAL A 780 4.13 19.23 14.76
CA VAL A 780 3.32 18.35 15.61
C VAL A 780 3.82 18.43 17.06
N PRO A 781 2.96 18.70 18.05
CA PRO A 781 3.37 18.72 19.45
C PRO A 781 3.86 17.35 19.94
N PRO A 782 4.83 17.29 20.87
CA PRO A 782 5.22 16.05 21.54
C PRO A 782 4.02 15.34 22.18
N GLY A 783 3.96 14.02 22.06
CA GLY A 783 2.85 13.25 22.60
C GLY A 783 2.70 11.87 21.96
N GLU A 784 1.76 11.11 22.51
CA GLU A 784 1.33 9.82 21.97
C GLU A 784 -0.08 9.97 21.38
N TYR A 785 -0.25 9.51 20.15
CA TYR A 785 -1.48 9.63 19.38
C TYR A 785 -1.83 8.29 18.75
N GLU A 786 -3.11 8.09 18.50
CA GLU A 786 -3.64 6.90 17.82
C GLU A 786 -4.52 7.38 16.68
N THR A 787 -4.40 6.74 15.53
CA THR A 787 -5.22 6.99 14.35
C THR A 787 -5.35 5.70 13.52
N GLU A 788 -5.95 5.83 12.35
CA GLU A 788 -6.01 4.77 11.35
C GLU A 788 -5.76 5.31 9.95
N ILE A 789 -5.23 4.44 9.09
CA ILE A 789 -5.21 4.63 7.65
C ILE A 789 -6.26 3.70 7.06
N GLN A 790 -7.27 4.27 6.41
CA GLN A 790 -8.30 3.51 5.73
C GLN A 790 -7.92 3.25 4.28
N ILE A 791 -7.87 1.98 3.88
CA ILE A 791 -7.82 1.57 2.47
C ILE A 791 -9.26 1.24 2.07
N LYS A 792 -9.85 2.10 1.25
CA LYS A 792 -11.29 2.02 0.91
C LYS A 792 -11.51 2.09 -0.60
N PRO A 793 -12.54 1.43 -1.14
CA PRO A 793 -12.93 1.59 -2.54
C PRO A 793 -13.23 3.06 -2.86
N ALA A 794 -12.76 3.53 -4.01
CA ALA A 794 -13.02 4.89 -4.49
C ALA A 794 -14.50 5.08 -4.86
N TYR A 795 -15.10 4.07 -5.49
CA TYR A 795 -16.44 4.15 -6.07
C TYR A 795 -17.39 3.04 -5.60
N ASP A 796 -16.90 1.81 -5.43
CA ASP A 796 -17.74 0.66 -5.04
C ASP A 796 -17.99 0.61 -3.53
N ARG A 797 -19.10 1.17 -3.07
CA ARG A 797 -19.46 1.20 -1.64
C ARG A 797 -19.86 -0.17 -1.06
N SER A 798 -19.97 -1.22 -1.87
CA SER A 798 -20.24 -2.58 -1.40
C SER A 798 -19.00 -3.25 -0.78
N VAL A 799 -17.80 -2.77 -1.12
CA VAL A 799 -16.55 -3.30 -0.57
C VAL A 799 -16.27 -2.66 0.79
N VAL A 800 -16.07 -3.48 1.81
CA VAL A 800 -15.78 -3.04 3.18
C VAL A 800 -14.37 -2.42 3.23
N PRO A 801 -14.21 -1.19 3.74
CA PRO A 801 -12.89 -0.60 3.97
C PRO A 801 -12.05 -1.44 4.93
N GLN A 802 -10.76 -1.58 4.62
CA GLN A 802 -9.77 -2.11 5.58
C GLN A 802 -9.15 -0.93 6.33
N SER A 803 -9.02 -1.05 7.65
CA SER A 803 -8.40 -0.02 8.49
C SER A 803 -7.12 -0.57 9.10
N ILE A 804 -6.02 0.16 8.91
CA ILE A 804 -4.73 -0.13 9.51
C ILE A 804 -4.59 0.78 10.73
N SER A 805 -4.49 0.20 11.91
CA SER A 805 -4.27 0.98 13.13
C SER A 805 -2.86 1.58 13.12
N VAL A 806 -2.75 2.85 13.51
CA VAL A 806 -1.48 3.59 13.53
C VAL A 806 -1.27 4.22 14.90
N SER A 807 -0.19 3.83 15.56
CA SER A 807 0.28 4.50 16.77
C SER A 807 1.39 5.49 16.41
N LEU A 808 1.33 6.69 16.99
CA LEU A 808 2.30 7.76 16.76
C LEU A 808 2.89 8.21 18.09
N LYS A 809 4.21 8.33 18.16
CA LYS A 809 4.92 8.95 19.28
C LYS A 809 5.85 10.02 18.75
N VAL A 810 5.52 11.27 19.06
CA VAL A 810 6.42 12.42 18.85
C VAL A 810 7.16 12.67 20.16
N TRP A 811 8.48 12.50 20.14
CA TRP A 811 9.32 12.65 21.33
C TRP A 811 9.36 14.09 21.85
N ASN A 812 9.79 14.29 23.10
CA ASN A 812 9.85 15.61 23.73
C ASN A 812 11.07 16.45 23.30
N PHE A 813 11.51 16.28 22.06
CA PHE A 813 12.54 17.08 21.42
C PHE A 813 12.28 17.09 19.91
N ALA A 814 12.89 18.06 19.22
CA ALA A 814 12.84 18.18 17.77
C ALA A 814 14.26 18.13 17.20
N LEU A 815 14.39 17.65 15.96
CA LEU A 815 15.58 17.83 15.15
C LEU A 815 15.70 19.32 14.75
N PRO A 816 16.93 19.82 14.54
CA PRO A 816 17.18 21.23 14.23
C PRO A 816 16.49 21.68 12.94
N GLU A 817 16.28 22.98 12.81
CA GLU A 817 15.84 23.59 11.54
C GLU A 817 16.92 23.42 10.48
N THR A 818 16.56 23.24 9.19
CA THR A 818 17.46 22.85 8.09
C THR A 818 18.80 23.61 8.04
N HIS A 819 18.78 24.92 8.29
CA HIS A 819 19.96 25.79 8.27
C HIS A 819 20.93 25.59 9.47
N GLU A 820 20.50 24.86 10.50
CA GLU A 820 21.25 24.55 11.72
C GLU A 820 21.77 23.09 11.76
N TRP A 821 21.68 22.37 10.63
CA TRP A 821 22.03 20.95 10.59
C TRP A 821 23.52 20.75 10.85
N PRO A 822 23.89 19.71 11.63
CA PRO A 822 25.28 19.46 12.01
C PRO A 822 26.18 19.04 10.85
N LEU A 823 25.59 18.62 9.72
CA LEU A 823 26.29 18.33 8.48
C LEU A 823 25.58 19.06 7.34
N GLN A 824 26.31 19.84 6.56
CA GLN A 824 25.75 20.56 5.42
C GLN A 824 25.66 19.65 4.18
N SER A 825 24.72 19.92 3.27
CA SER A 825 24.40 19.02 2.15
C SER A 825 23.93 19.77 0.91
N PHE A 826 24.29 19.27 -0.28
CA PHE A 826 23.77 19.76 -1.57
C PHE A 826 23.92 18.72 -2.70
N PHE A 827 23.25 18.97 -3.81
CA PHE A 827 23.40 18.23 -5.07
C PHE A 827 23.93 19.17 -6.16
N TRP A 828 24.85 18.68 -6.99
CA TRP A 828 25.25 19.35 -8.23
C TRP A 828 24.13 19.29 -9.29
N GLY A 829 24.23 20.10 -10.34
CA GLY A 829 23.41 20.00 -11.54
C GLY A 829 22.07 20.76 -11.51
N PRO A 830 21.89 21.77 -12.38
CA PRO A 830 20.62 22.39 -12.71
C PRO A 830 20.32 22.33 -14.21
N ASP A 831 21.05 21.55 -15.03
CA ASP A 831 20.79 21.34 -16.47
C ASP A 831 19.34 20.87 -16.77
N THR A 832 18.53 20.75 -15.71
CA THR A 832 17.59 19.70 -15.42
C THR A 832 16.34 20.36 -14.82
N PHE A 833 16.46 21.30 -13.86
CA PHE A 833 15.35 22.16 -13.41
C PHE A 833 15.20 23.47 -14.18
N VAL A 834 15.55 23.50 -15.47
CA VAL A 834 15.48 24.69 -16.35
C VAL A 834 14.06 25.34 -16.38
N TYR A 835 13.05 24.70 -15.81
CA TYR A 835 11.70 25.23 -15.61
C TYR A 835 11.49 25.96 -14.27
N ASP A 836 12.05 25.48 -13.14
CA ASP A 836 11.78 26.06 -11.81
C ASP A 836 12.79 25.64 -10.72
N GLU A 837 14.00 26.21 -10.72
CA GLU A 837 15.01 26.00 -9.65
C GLU A 837 14.45 26.36 -8.24
N ALA A 838 13.45 27.24 -8.15
CA ALA A 838 12.83 27.59 -6.88
C ALA A 838 11.94 26.47 -6.30
N GLU A 839 11.35 25.60 -7.13
CA GLU A 839 10.63 24.42 -6.64
C GLU A 839 11.61 23.32 -6.21
N ALA A 840 12.74 23.18 -6.91
CA ALA A 840 13.83 22.30 -6.48
C ALA A 840 14.37 22.72 -5.10
N LEU A 841 14.57 24.03 -4.86
CA LEU A 841 14.92 24.54 -3.52
C LEU A 841 13.91 24.13 -2.46
N ARG A 842 12.60 24.26 -2.72
CA ARG A 842 11.55 23.86 -1.76
C ARG A 842 11.61 22.38 -1.46
N LEU A 843 11.72 21.54 -2.50
CA LEU A 843 11.86 20.10 -2.31
C LEU A 843 13.11 19.77 -1.49
N PHE A 844 14.25 20.34 -1.84
CA PHE A 844 15.51 20.08 -1.15
C PHE A 844 15.50 20.57 0.30
N HIS A 845 14.93 21.75 0.58
CA HIS A 845 14.71 22.22 1.95
C HIS A 845 13.82 21.26 2.74
N ASP A 846 12.73 20.81 2.11
CA ASP A 846 11.83 19.84 2.72
C ASP A 846 12.56 18.55 3.06
N TYR A 847 13.55 18.13 2.28
CA TYR A 847 14.39 16.95 2.53
C TYR A 847 15.69 17.26 3.28
N HIS A 848 15.75 18.41 3.96
CA HIS A 848 16.85 18.83 4.82
C HIS A 848 18.20 19.06 4.13
N MET A 849 18.16 19.38 2.83
CA MET A 849 19.34 19.90 2.15
C MET A 849 19.61 21.32 2.60
N THR A 850 20.87 21.65 2.87
CA THR A 850 21.23 22.98 3.38
C THR A 850 21.60 23.96 2.28
N HIS A 851 22.02 23.49 1.10
CA HIS A 851 22.29 24.34 -0.05
C HIS A 851 21.49 23.95 -1.28
N GLY A 852 21.08 24.98 -2.03
CA GLY A 852 20.69 24.84 -3.42
C GLY A 852 21.86 25.01 -4.38
N TRP A 853 21.58 24.77 -5.65
CA TRP A 853 22.50 24.98 -6.74
C TRP A 853 21.81 25.83 -7.81
N THR A 854 22.53 26.77 -8.41
CA THR A 854 21.99 27.60 -9.48
C THR A 854 22.99 27.81 -10.60
N GLU A 855 22.53 27.72 -11.85
CA GLU A 855 23.42 27.73 -13.00
C GLU A 855 23.97 29.11 -13.37
N GLY A 856 25.26 29.17 -13.68
CA GLY A 856 25.92 30.39 -14.16
C GLY A 856 25.33 30.97 -15.44
N TRP A 857 24.73 30.15 -16.31
CA TRP A 857 24.17 30.62 -17.58
C TRP A 857 23.01 31.59 -17.42
N HIS A 858 22.20 31.44 -16.35
CA HIS A 858 21.13 32.40 -16.01
C HIS A 858 21.66 33.83 -15.92
N TYR A 859 22.87 33.98 -15.37
CA TYR A 859 23.50 35.25 -15.06
C TYR A 859 24.50 35.71 -16.12
N ARG A 860 24.91 34.81 -17.03
CA ARG A 860 25.92 35.09 -18.05
C ARG A 860 25.31 35.59 -19.36
N GLY A 861 24.62 34.71 -20.09
CA GLY A 861 24.00 35.01 -21.39
C GLY A 861 22.49 34.85 -21.39
N GLY A 862 21.93 34.14 -20.41
CA GLY A 862 20.54 33.70 -20.38
C GLY A 862 20.25 32.61 -21.43
N PHE A 863 19.06 32.04 -21.35
CA PHE A 863 18.57 31.02 -22.29
C PHE A 863 17.81 31.67 -23.46
N GLY A 864 17.99 31.15 -24.68
CA GLY A 864 17.19 31.53 -25.86
C GLY A 864 15.84 30.82 -25.93
N ALA A 865 15.01 31.14 -26.94
CA ALA A 865 13.65 30.59 -27.11
C ALA A 865 13.59 29.04 -27.15
N ASN A 866 14.63 28.39 -27.67
CA ASN A 866 14.77 26.92 -27.70
C ASN A 866 15.75 26.39 -26.64
N ARG A 867 15.99 27.15 -25.56
CA ARG A 867 16.93 26.81 -24.48
C ARG A 867 18.39 26.61 -24.91
N ARG A 868 18.74 27.02 -26.12
CA ARG A 868 20.14 27.15 -26.55
C ARG A 868 20.73 28.38 -25.89
N LEU A 869 21.98 28.25 -25.45
CA LEU A 869 22.76 29.32 -24.84
C LEU A 869 22.75 30.55 -25.75
N ASN A 870 22.33 31.70 -25.22
CA ASN A 870 22.45 32.95 -25.96
C ASN A 870 23.92 33.24 -26.19
N ARG A 871 24.31 33.37 -27.46
CA ARG A 871 25.67 33.74 -27.80
C ARG A 871 25.93 35.17 -27.33
N LEU A 872 26.96 35.34 -26.51
CA LEU A 872 27.41 36.66 -26.11
C LEU A 872 28.03 37.40 -27.31
N PRO A 873 27.84 38.72 -27.41
CA PRO A 873 28.57 39.56 -28.36
C PRO A 873 30.08 39.36 -28.24
N LYS A 874 30.81 39.53 -29.34
CA LYS A 874 32.26 39.37 -29.37
C LYS A 874 32.90 40.40 -28.41
N GLY A 875 33.66 39.92 -27.43
CA GLY A 875 34.33 40.76 -26.43
C GLY A 875 33.58 40.90 -25.10
N GLU A 876 32.33 40.45 -25.01
CA GLU A 876 31.57 40.40 -23.75
C GLU A 876 31.74 39.04 -23.06
N SER A 877 32.00 39.08 -21.75
CA SER A 877 32.13 37.91 -20.88
C SER A 877 30.78 37.49 -20.25
N PHE A 878 29.87 38.47 -20.03
CA PHE A 878 28.51 38.32 -19.50
C PHE A 878 27.64 39.56 -19.82
N ARG A 879 26.32 39.50 -19.56
CA ARG A 879 25.40 40.64 -19.64
C ARG A 879 25.06 41.17 -18.25
N GLU A 880 25.43 42.42 -17.96
CA GLU A 880 25.24 43.05 -16.64
C GLU A 880 23.77 43.08 -16.18
N GLU A 881 22.81 43.33 -17.07
CA GLU A 881 21.39 43.35 -16.72
C GLU A 881 20.86 41.99 -16.25
N LEU A 882 21.39 40.88 -16.77
CA LEU A 882 21.03 39.54 -16.29
C LEU A 882 21.60 39.27 -14.89
N VAL A 883 22.83 39.72 -14.61
CA VAL A 883 23.41 39.61 -13.27
C VAL A 883 22.54 40.32 -12.22
N LYS A 884 21.93 41.45 -12.59
CA LYS A 884 21.08 42.26 -11.70
C LYS A 884 19.67 41.70 -11.49
N THR A 885 19.12 40.97 -12.46
CA THR A 885 17.67 40.66 -12.48
C THR A 885 17.32 39.18 -12.67
N ALA A 886 18.20 38.36 -13.26
CA ALA A 886 17.89 36.97 -13.56
C ALA A 886 17.66 36.15 -12.28
N ASN A 887 16.78 35.15 -12.39
CA ASN A 887 16.49 34.16 -11.35
C ASN A 887 16.05 34.72 -9.98
N GLN A 888 15.34 35.86 -9.97
CA GLN A 888 14.91 36.52 -8.72
C GLN A 888 14.10 35.58 -7.79
N LYS A 889 13.19 34.77 -8.36
CA LYS A 889 12.37 33.80 -7.60
C LYS A 889 13.20 32.81 -6.80
N PHE A 890 14.32 32.33 -7.36
CA PHE A 890 15.24 31.42 -6.66
C PHE A 890 15.83 32.08 -5.42
N PHE A 891 16.35 33.30 -5.55
CA PHE A 891 16.96 34.01 -4.43
C PHE A 891 15.95 34.41 -3.36
N ASP A 892 14.75 34.85 -3.74
CA ASP A 892 13.67 35.15 -2.80
C ASP A 892 13.29 33.89 -2.01
N THR A 893 13.18 32.75 -2.69
CA THR A 893 12.90 31.44 -2.08
C THR A 893 14.03 30.98 -1.16
N ALA A 894 15.30 31.09 -1.60
CA ALA A 894 16.45 30.74 -0.78
C ALA A 894 16.50 31.58 0.51
N LYS A 895 16.16 32.88 0.42
CA LYS A 895 16.11 33.76 1.59
C LYS A 895 14.97 33.39 2.54
N GLU A 896 13.78 33.13 2.00
CA GLU A 896 12.60 32.67 2.74
C GLU A 896 12.92 31.40 3.55
N LEU A 897 13.55 30.42 2.90
CA LEU A 897 13.90 29.13 3.48
C LEU A 897 15.22 29.14 4.28
N LYS A 898 15.92 30.29 4.34
CA LYS A 898 17.28 30.42 4.92
C LYS A 898 18.28 29.40 4.36
N MET A 899 18.14 29.04 3.08
CA MET A 899 19.06 28.15 2.39
C MET A 899 20.27 28.91 1.87
N LYS A 900 21.42 28.24 1.90
CA LYS A 900 22.62 28.67 1.20
C LYS A 900 22.58 28.19 -0.25
N PHE A 901 23.51 28.60 -1.10
CA PHE A 901 23.56 28.08 -2.47
C PHE A 901 24.92 28.19 -3.14
N VAL A 902 25.14 27.37 -4.17
CA VAL A 902 26.34 27.40 -5.00
C VAL A 902 25.98 27.94 -6.39
N PHE A 903 26.72 28.95 -6.83
CA PHE A 903 26.74 29.38 -8.23
C PHE A 903 27.63 28.45 -9.02
N GLY A 904 27.00 27.69 -9.90
CA GLY A 904 27.58 26.52 -10.50
C GLY A 904 27.73 26.61 -12.01
N TRP A 905 28.89 26.19 -12.50
CA TRP A 905 29.24 26.09 -13.93
C TRP A 905 29.13 27.40 -14.73
N CYS A 906 29.93 27.50 -15.78
CA CYS A 906 29.84 28.56 -16.79
C CYS A 906 29.89 30.03 -16.31
N LEU A 907 30.33 30.26 -15.07
CA LEU A 907 30.64 31.58 -14.52
C LEU A 907 31.79 32.23 -15.30
N PRO A 908 31.75 33.54 -15.55
CA PRO A 908 32.80 34.22 -16.29
C PRO A 908 34.08 34.38 -15.47
N SER A 909 35.23 34.27 -16.14
CA SER A 909 36.53 34.69 -15.58
C SER A 909 36.66 36.21 -15.67
N ASP A 910 35.78 36.94 -14.98
CA ASP A 910 35.69 38.41 -15.00
C ASP A 910 35.35 38.96 -13.62
N ILE A 911 36.22 39.81 -13.07
CA ILE A 911 36.09 40.39 -11.72
C ILE A 911 34.80 41.19 -11.56
N ARG A 912 34.41 41.93 -12.62
CA ARG A 912 33.23 42.79 -12.57
C ARG A 912 31.95 41.99 -12.34
N TRP A 913 31.89 40.76 -12.84
CA TRP A 913 30.77 39.86 -12.60
C TRP A 913 30.63 39.51 -11.12
N TYR A 914 31.73 39.15 -10.46
CA TYR A 914 31.71 38.80 -9.03
C TYR A 914 31.35 40.00 -8.15
N GLU A 915 31.85 41.19 -8.47
CA GLU A 915 31.47 42.43 -7.77
C GLU A 915 29.97 42.70 -7.88
N LEU A 916 29.41 42.65 -9.09
CA LEU A 916 28.00 42.91 -9.34
C LEU A 916 27.10 41.88 -8.66
N MET A 917 27.46 40.60 -8.73
CA MET A 917 26.68 39.54 -8.09
C MET A 917 26.75 39.66 -6.57
N ALA A 918 27.93 39.89 -6.00
CA ALA A 918 28.07 40.09 -4.55
C ALA A 918 27.29 41.33 -4.05
N GLU A 919 27.35 42.45 -4.78
CA GLU A 919 26.57 43.65 -4.46
C GLU A 919 25.05 43.34 -4.49
N ARG A 920 24.59 42.55 -5.46
CA ARG A 920 23.19 42.10 -5.51
C ARG A 920 22.84 41.24 -4.31
N MET A 921 23.66 40.24 -3.99
CA MET A 921 23.43 39.35 -2.85
C MET A 921 23.37 40.11 -1.53
N GLU A 922 24.27 41.08 -1.32
CA GLU A 922 24.27 41.96 -0.15
C GLU A 922 23.00 42.82 -0.08
N LYS A 923 22.56 43.42 -1.19
CA LYS A 923 21.28 44.17 -1.27
C LYS A 923 20.07 43.31 -0.96
N MET A 924 20.12 42.02 -1.27
CA MET A 924 19.10 41.03 -0.93
C MET A 924 19.22 40.50 0.50
N GLY A 925 20.25 40.93 1.25
CA GLY A 925 20.47 40.57 2.64
C GLY A 925 21.19 39.24 2.83
N PHE A 926 21.87 38.70 1.82
CA PHE A 926 22.78 37.57 1.99
C PHE A 926 24.15 38.02 2.45
N THR A 927 24.77 37.21 3.29
CA THR A 927 26.16 37.33 3.70
C THR A 927 27.07 36.53 2.78
N PRO A 928 28.36 36.87 2.65
CA PRO A 928 29.29 36.14 1.78
C PRO A 928 29.49 34.64 2.11
N ARG A 929 29.05 34.19 3.29
CA ARG A 929 29.07 32.76 3.70
C ARG A 929 27.83 31.98 3.30
N GLU A 930 26.79 32.66 2.81
CA GLU A 930 25.53 32.02 2.38
C GLU A 930 25.55 31.66 0.88
N TYR A 931 26.56 32.08 0.13
CA TYR A 931 26.72 31.69 -1.27
C TYR A 931 28.18 31.38 -1.62
N VAL A 932 28.37 30.45 -2.56
CA VAL A 932 29.70 30.00 -3.01
C VAL A 932 29.82 30.11 -4.53
N PHE A 933 30.95 30.61 -5.03
CA PHE A 933 31.26 30.66 -6.45
C PHE A 933 32.09 29.45 -6.88
N LYS A 934 31.56 28.65 -7.80
CA LYS A 934 32.33 27.57 -8.44
C LYS A 934 32.95 28.04 -9.75
N ALA A 935 34.12 28.66 -9.64
CA ALA A 935 34.84 29.24 -10.78
C ALA A 935 36.35 29.34 -10.55
N LEU A 936 37.07 29.88 -11.53
CA LEU A 936 38.50 30.22 -11.47
C LEU A 936 39.44 29.02 -11.24
N ILE A 937 38.90 27.81 -11.37
CA ILE A 937 39.60 26.55 -11.58
C ILE A 937 38.63 25.62 -12.32
N ARG A 938 39.15 24.66 -13.08
CA ARG A 938 38.28 23.63 -13.71
C ARG A 938 37.51 22.90 -12.60
N ASP A 939 36.26 22.55 -12.86
CA ASP A 939 35.39 21.82 -11.93
C ASP A 939 36.14 20.64 -11.29
N GLU A 940 36.38 19.61 -12.08
CA GLU A 940 37.24 18.48 -11.73
C GLU A 940 38.67 18.76 -12.19
N PHE A 941 39.45 19.45 -11.36
CA PHE A 941 40.79 19.87 -11.74
C PHE A 941 41.82 18.74 -11.61
N VAL A 942 42.88 18.87 -12.39
CA VAL A 942 44.09 18.06 -12.32
C VAL A 942 45.28 19.01 -12.37
N LYS A 943 46.51 18.53 -12.13
CA LYS A 943 47.70 19.38 -11.98
C LYS A 943 47.87 20.43 -13.09
N LYS A 944 47.64 20.05 -14.36
CA LYS A 944 47.76 20.96 -15.52
C LYS A 944 46.76 22.13 -15.53
N HIS A 945 45.67 22.06 -14.77
CA HIS A 945 44.64 23.09 -14.72
C HIS A 945 44.96 24.20 -13.70
N ILE A 946 45.88 23.95 -12.76
CA ILE A 946 46.25 24.91 -11.71
C ILE A 946 46.69 26.26 -12.30
N PRO A 947 47.54 26.34 -13.35
CA PRO A 947 48.03 27.63 -13.83
C PRO A 947 47.02 28.50 -14.60
N ALA A 948 45.96 27.91 -15.19
CA ALA A 948 45.15 28.56 -16.23
C ALA A 948 44.45 29.86 -15.82
N GLU A 949 44.16 30.04 -14.53
CA GLU A 949 43.41 31.18 -13.99
C GLU A 949 44.12 31.84 -12.78
N ALA A 950 45.43 31.59 -12.63
CA ALA A 950 46.18 32.06 -11.46
C ALA A 950 46.21 33.59 -11.34
N ALA A 951 46.31 34.31 -12.46
CA ALA A 951 46.33 35.76 -12.48
C ALA A 951 45.01 36.37 -11.98
N ILE A 952 43.86 35.82 -12.41
CA ILE A 952 42.55 36.32 -12.00
C ILE A 952 42.29 35.97 -10.53
N ARG A 953 42.66 34.77 -10.07
CA ARG A 953 42.59 34.43 -8.64
C ARG A 953 43.38 35.40 -7.77
N GLN A 954 44.58 35.80 -8.20
CA GLN A 954 45.37 36.80 -7.47
C GLN A 954 44.66 38.16 -7.44
N GLN A 955 44.13 38.63 -8.56
CA GLN A 955 43.40 39.90 -8.61
C GLN A 955 42.15 39.88 -7.72
N VAL A 956 41.39 38.77 -7.69
CA VAL A 956 40.24 38.60 -6.79
C VAL A 956 40.69 38.60 -5.32
N ALA A 957 41.79 37.91 -4.99
CA ALA A 957 42.35 37.90 -3.64
C ALA A 957 42.79 39.30 -3.18
N ASP A 958 43.36 40.10 -4.08
CA ASP A 958 43.83 41.46 -3.80
C ASP A 958 42.69 42.43 -3.45
N LEU A 959 41.45 42.14 -3.85
CA LEU A 959 40.26 42.91 -3.44
C LEU A 959 39.93 42.77 -1.95
N LYS A 960 40.50 41.75 -1.27
CA LYS A 960 40.28 41.46 0.16
C LYS A 960 38.80 41.37 0.54
N LYS A 961 37.99 40.82 -0.36
CA LYS A 961 36.57 40.50 -0.12
C LYS A 961 36.47 39.10 0.47
N ASP A 962 35.54 38.89 1.40
CA ASP A 962 35.30 37.58 2.03
C ASP A 962 34.44 36.68 1.13
N TRP A 963 34.73 36.63 -0.17
CA TRP A 963 33.98 35.81 -1.12
C TRP A 963 34.47 34.37 -1.11
N TRP A 964 33.53 33.43 -1.13
CA TRP A 964 33.83 32.01 -1.03
C TRP A 964 33.85 31.36 -2.41
N PHE A 965 34.94 30.66 -2.70
CA PHE A 965 35.11 29.89 -3.94
C PHE A 965 35.25 28.40 -3.66
N GLN A 966 34.68 27.57 -4.54
CA GLN A 966 34.76 26.11 -4.48
C GLN A 966 35.85 25.53 -5.38
N ALA A 967 36.57 24.52 -4.89
CA ALA A 967 37.42 23.62 -5.68
C ALA A 967 37.03 22.15 -5.46
N VAL A 968 37.07 21.32 -6.52
CA VAL A 968 36.81 19.87 -6.43
C VAL A 968 38.09 19.08 -6.64
N TYR A 969 38.45 18.27 -5.65
CA TYR A 969 39.67 17.48 -5.63
C TYR A 969 39.40 16.00 -5.97
N LEU A 970 39.76 15.62 -7.19
CA LEU A 970 39.78 14.24 -7.67
C LEU A 970 41.11 13.59 -7.30
N SER A 971 41.12 12.62 -6.39
CA SER A 971 42.36 12.00 -5.92
C SER A 971 42.93 10.92 -6.87
N THR A 972 42.94 11.16 -8.19
CA THR A 972 43.62 10.26 -9.14
C THR A 972 45.11 10.19 -8.77
N PRO A 973 45.72 9.00 -8.61
CA PRO A 973 47.15 8.93 -8.32
C PRO A 973 47.97 9.57 -9.45
N PRO A 974 49.13 10.18 -9.13
CA PRO A 974 50.07 10.71 -10.13
C PRO A 974 50.36 9.70 -11.25
N PRO A 975 50.64 10.15 -12.50
CA PRO A 975 51.23 11.46 -12.83
C PRO A 975 50.24 12.54 -13.31
N THR A 976 48.95 12.24 -13.48
CA THR A 976 47.99 13.22 -14.02
C THR A 976 47.28 14.04 -12.94
N GLY A 977 47.01 13.48 -11.75
CA GLY A 977 46.37 14.18 -10.62
C GLY A 977 47.30 15.15 -9.88
N ALA A 978 46.73 16.13 -9.19
CA ALA A 978 47.48 17.03 -8.31
C ALA A 978 47.73 16.38 -6.94
N THR A 979 48.94 16.50 -6.39
CA THR A 979 49.19 16.12 -4.99
C THR A 979 48.73 17.25 -4.06
N MET A 980 48.60 16.96 -2.76
CA MET A 980 48.36 18.02 -1.77
C MET A 980 49.52 19.03 -1.70
N ASP A 981 50.75 18.59 -1.99
CA ASP A 981 51.90 19.47 -2.05
C ASP A 981 51.79 20.44 -3.25
N ASP A 982 51.35 19.94 -4.42
CA ASP A 982 51.09 20.79 -5.59
C ASP A 982 49.99 21.84 -5.30
N ILE A 983 48.97 21.45 -4.54
CA ILE A 983 47.83 22.31 -4.14
C ILE A 983 48.29 23.42 -3.18
N GLU A 984 49.13 23.07 -2.19
CA GLU A 984 49.66 24.04 -1.23
C GLU A 984 50.73 24.95 -1.84
N GLU A 985 51.59 24.43 -2.73
CA GLU A 985 52.58 25.24 -3.46
C GLU A 985 51.90 26.32 -4.30
N ALA A 986 50.76 25.98 -4.92
CA ALA A 986 49.94 26.92 -5.68
C ALA A 986 49.05 27.83 -4.82
N LYS A 987 49.13 27.74 -3.48
CA LYS A 987 48.33 28.51 -2.52
C LYS A 987 46.82 28.44 -2.75
N LEU A 988 46.34 27.29 -3.23
CA LEU A 988 44.92 27.12 -3.50
C LEU A 988 44.06 27.14 -2.21
N PRO A 989 44.47 26.53 -1.08
CA PRO A 989 43.68 26.58 0.16
C PRO A 989 43.57 27.97 0.80
N GLU A 990 44.47 28.89 0.45
CA GLU A 990 44.38 30.29 0.84
C GLU A 990 43.25 31.02 0.09
N PHE A 991 42.96 30.63 -1.15
CA PHE A 991 41.93 31.21 -2.01
C PHE A 991 40.59 30.47 -1.94
N PHE A 992 40.60 29.16 -2.21
CA PHE A 992 39.42 28.31 -2.15
C PHE A 992 39.18 27.89 -0.70
N LYS A 993 38.06 28.33 -0.12
CA LYS A 993 37.66 27.98 1.25
C LYS A 993 36.65 26.84 1.30
N PHE A 994 36.00 26.53 0.19
CA PHE A 994 35.06 25.41 0.07
C PHE A 994 35.70 24.29 -0.75
N TRP A 995 36.12 23.21 -0.11
CA TRP A 995 36.74 22.07 -0.79
C TRP A 995 35.80 20.89 -0.84
N THR A 996 35.64 20.31 -2.02
CA THR A 996 34.85 19.10 -2.22
C THR A 996 35.76 17.98 -2.71
N VAL A 997 35.80 16.85 -2.00
CA VAL A 997 36.77 15.78 -2.22
C VAL A 997 36.06 14.48 -2.60
N ILE A 998 36.59 13.74 -3.57
CA ILE A 998 35.93 12.51 -4.05
C ILE A 998 35.80 11.48 -2.92
N SER A 999 34.69 10.77 -2.88
CA SER A 999 34.36 9.78 -1.83
C SER A 999 35.40 8.68 -1.66
N SER A 1000 36.20 8.37 -2.69
CA SER A 1000 37.32 7.44 -2.52
C SER A 1000 38.35 7.89 -1.47
N LEU A 1001 38.47 9.20 -1.17
CA LEU A 1001 39.33 9.70 -0.09
C LEU A 1001 38.77 9.40 1.30
N ILE A 1002 37.45 9.41 1.48
CA ILE A 1002 36.87 9.03 2.79
C ILE A 1002 37.01 7.53 3.07
N LEU A 1003 37.19 6.73 2.02
CA LEU A 1003 37.45 5.29 2.11
C LEU A 1003 38.94 4.97 2.28
N ASP A 1004 39.83 5.94 2.12
CA ASP A 1004 41.28 5.76 2.28
C ASP A 1004 41.71 6.11 3.72
N PRO A 1005 42.10 5.12 4.54
CA PRO A 1005 42.37 5.34 5.97
C PRO A 1005 43.66 6.14 6.24
N LYS A 1006 44.47 6.43 5.21
CA LYS A 1006 45.72 7.18 5.34
C LYS A 1006 45.67 8.51 4.61
N ARG A 1007 45.32 8.50 3.32
CA ARG A 1007 45.32 9.72 2.49
C ARG A 1007 44.17 10.65 2.84
N GLY A 1008 42.98 10.11 3.11
CA GLY A 1008 41.81 10.92 3.48
C GLY A 1008 42.07 11.81 4.69
N PRO A 1009 42.37 11.23 5.87
CA PRO A 1009 42.65 12.00 7.09
C PRO A 1009 43.79 13.01 6.93
N ASP A 1010 44.81 12.72 6.11
CA ASP A 1010 45.88 13.67 5.83
C ASP A 1010 45.39 14.89 5.04
N VAL A 1011 44.69 14.66 3.92
CA VAL A 1011 44.08 15.70 3.09
C VAL A 1011 43.15 16.58 3.92
N PHE A 1012 42.25 15.96 4.70
CA PHE A 1012 41.26 16.69 5.49
C PHE A 1012 41.93 17.56 6.55
N ARG A 1013 42.93 17.03 7.25
CA ARG A 1013 43.70 17.78 8.27
C ARG A 1013 44.42 18.98 7.64
N ARG A 1014 45.08 18.78 6.49
CA ARG A 1014 45.83 19.84 5.79
C ARG A 1014 44.90 20.98 5.35
N LEU A 1015 43.78 20.66 4.70
CA LEU A 1015 42.78 21.65 4.28
C LEU A 1015 42.15 22.37 5.48
N LYS A 1016 41.68 21.64 6.50
CA LYS A 1016 41.07 22.25 7.70
C LYS A 1016 42.05 23.14 8.46
N SER A 1017 43.35 22.80 8.49
CA SER A 1017 44.39 23.65 9.11
C SER A 1017 44.53 25.03 8.45
N LYS A 1018 44.06 25.18 7.20
CA LYS A 1018 44.02 26.43 6.44
C LYS A 1018 42.68 27.17 6.54
N GLY A 1019 41.80 26.73 7.44
CA GLY A 1019 40.47 27.26 7.63
C GLY A 1019 39.53 26.97 6.46
N CYS A 1020 39.75 25.87 5.74
CA CYS A 1020 38.86 25.42 4.68
C CYS A 1020 37.75 24.52 5.25
N GLU A 1021 36.55 24.65 4.70
CA GLU A 1021 35.51 23.64 4.81
C GLU A 1021 35.82 22.49 3.83
N VAL A 1022 35.66 21.26 4.31
CA VAL A 1022 35.94 20.04 3.57
C VAL A 1022 34.70 19.19 3.51
N TRP A 1023 34.23 18.94 2.29
CA TRP A 1023 33.04 18.18 1.98
C TRP A 1023 33.41 16.94 1.20
N SER A 1024 32.76 15.80 1.46
CA SER A 1024 32.90 14.64 0.58
C SER A 1024 31.86 14.67 -0.51
N TYR A 1025 32.20 14.11 -1.68
CA TYR A 1025 31.22 13.91 -2.74
C TYR A 1025 31.22 12.55 -3.38
N ARG A 1026 30.03 12.10 -3.78
CA ARG A 1026 29.82 10.86 -4.53
C ARG A 1026 29.44 11.14 -5.99
N CYS A 1027 30.09 10.40 -6.89
CA CYS A 1027 29.79 10.33 -8.32
C CYS A 1027 30.06 8.90 -8.76
N SER A 1028 29.07 8.23 -9.34
CA SER A 1028 29.16 6.90 -9.92
C SER A 1028 28.27 6.86 -11.15
N LEU A 1029 28.68 6.10 -12.18
CA LEU A 1029 27.76 5.74 -13.24
C LEU A 1029 26.65 4.84 -12.68
N PHE A 1030 25.42 5.05 -13.14
CA PHE A 1030 24.22 4.33 -12.72
C PHE A 1030 23.94 4.56 -11.23
N MET A 1031 23.70 5.81 -10.85
CA MET A 1031 23.40 6.16 -9.45
C MET A 1031 22.09 5.48 -8.98
N ASP A 1032 21.14 5.29 -9.87
CA ASP A 1032 19.89 4.53 -9.69
C ASP A 1032 20.10 3.08 -9.20
N ARG A 1033 21.23 2.46 -9.56
CA ARG A 1033 21.60 1.07 -9.22
C ARG A 1033 22.50 0.94 -8.00
N GLN A 1034 22.89 2.03 -7.37
CA GLN A 1034 23.76 1.98 -6.19
C GLN A 1034 22.99 1.47 -4.97
N SER A 1035 23.73 1.01 -3.95
CA SER A 1035 23.14 0.63 -2.67
C SER A 1035 22.45 1.82 -2.03
N VAL A 1036 21.15 1.70 -1.76
CA VAL A 1036 20.35 2.74 -1.10
C VAL A 1036 20.94 3.10 0.27
N LEU A 1037 21.42 2.09 1.02
CA LEU A 1037 21.99 2.31 2.34
C LEU A 1037 23.40 2.90 2.27
N ASP A 1038 24.33 2.26 1.58
CA ASP A 1038 25.73 2.66 1.59
C ASP A 1038 25.98 3.97 0.83
N TYR A 1039 25.37 4.09 -0.35
CA TYR A 1039 25.61 5.22 -1.24
C TYR A 1039 24.89 6.50 -0.79
N TYR A 1040 23.70 6.36 -0.21
CA TYR A 1040 22.84 7.49 0.13
C TYR A 1040 22.72 7.70 1.64
N ARG A 1041 22.15 6.76 2.40
CA ARG A 1041 21.90 6.94 3.86
C ARG A 1041 23.18 7.02 4.70
N PHE A 1042 24.17 6.18 4.43
CA PHE A 1042 25.41 6.11 5.21
C PHE A 1042 26.51 7.07 4.76
N HIS A 1043 26.35 7.72 3.61
CA HIS A 1043 27.34 8.71 3.20
C HIS A 1043 27.40 9.92 4.16
N PRO A 1044 26.27 10.50 4.62
CA PRO A 1044 26.23 11.46 5.72
C PRO A 1044 26.94 10.97 6.99
N TRP A 1045 26.67 9.74 7.44
CA TRP A 1045 27.28 9.15 8.63
C TRP A 1045 28.81 9.15 8.54
N LYS A 1046 29.34 8.62 7.44
CA LYS A 1046 30.79 8.55 7.19
C LYS A 1046 31.42 9.94 7.25
N CYS A 1047 30.78 10.94 6.64
CA CYS A 1047 31.27 12.32 6.64
C CYS A 1047 31.27 12.91 8.05
N PHE A 1048 30.18 12.73 8.81
CA PHE A 1048 30.06 13.23 10.17
C PHE A 1048 31.09 12.59 11.12
N LEU A 1049 31.29 11.28 11.05
CA LEU A 1049 32.27 10.57 11.89
C LEU A 1049 33.72 10.96 11.59
N LEU A 1050 34.03 11.32 10.34
CA LEU A 1050 35.33 11.86 9.94
C LEU A 1050 35.50 13.35 10.27
N GLY A 1051 34.46 14.00 10.82
CA GLY A 1051 34.46 15.42 11.16
C GLY A 1051 34.48 16.34 9.94
N LEU A 1052 33.92 15.92 8.80
CA LEU A 1052 33.76 16.76 7.61
C LEU A 1052 32.63 17.79 7.79
N ASP A 1053 32.67 18.86 7.00
CA ASP A 1053 31.75 19.99 7.11
C ASP A 1053 30.46 19.79 6.28
N GLY A 1054 30.51 18.93 5.27
CA GLY A 1054 29.33 18.56 4.50
C GLY A 1054 29.51 17.40 3.52
N VAL A 1055 28.44 17.14 2.77
CA VAL A 1055 28.29 16.01 1.84
C VAL A 1055 27.60 16.45 0.54
N ALA A 1056 28.01 15.87 -0.59
CA ALA A 1056 27.46 16.21 -1.90
C ALA A 1056 27.33 15.01 -2.86
N TRP A 1057 26.48 15.13 -3.87
CA TRP A 1057 26.32 14.12 -4.93
C TRP A 1057 26.24 14.77 -6.31
N TRP A 1058 26.76 14.05 -7.32
CA TRP A 1058 26.97 14.51 -8.70
C TRP A 1058 25.75 15.10 -9.40
N ASP A 1059 24.55 14.55 -9.20
CA ASP A 1059 23.39 15.12 -9.90
C ASP A 1059 22.10 15.07 -9.08
N ALA A 1060 21.41 16.21 -9.11
CA ALA A 1060 20.09 16.41 -8.57
C ALA A 1060 19.02 15.74 -9.45
N MET A 1061 19.17 15.79 -10.77
CA MET A 1061 18.22 15.29 -11.77
C MET A 1061 18.91 15.36 -13.13
N GLU A 1062 18.67 14.44 -14.07
CA GLU A 1062 19.22 14.50 -15.45
C GLU A 1062 18.10 14.34 -16.52
N PRO A 1063 17.87 15.30 -17.43
CA PRO A 1063 16.81 15.23 -18.43
C PRO A 1063 17.33 14.57 -19.71
N HIS A 1064 17.09 13.26 -19.86
CA HIS A 1064 17.32 12.58 -21.12
C HIS A 1064 15.97 12.26 -21.79
N GLY A 1065 15.86 12.60 -23.08
CA GLY A 1065 14.64 12.36 -23.88
C GLY A 1065 13.63 13.52 -23.91
N PRO A 1066 12.70 13.53 -24.89
CA PRO A 1066 11.68 14.57 -25.08
C PRO A 1066 10.56 14.56 -24.02
N ASP A 1067 10.42 13.45 -23.29
CA ASP A 1067 9.46 13.27 -22.20
C ASP A 1067 10.10 13.34 -20.81
N TYR A 1068 11.42 13.56 -20.72
CA TYR A 1068 12.19 13.66 -19.47
C TYR A 1068 12.27 12.36 -18.66
N PHE A 1069 11.94 11.22 -19.27
CA PHE A 1069 11.94 9.91 -18.62
C PHE A 1069 12.59 8.80 -19.47
N ASP A 1070 12.61 8.92 -20.80
CA ASP A 1070 13.13 7.87 -21.69
C ASP A 1070 14.63 8.07 -21.97
N HIS A 1071 15.45 7.24 -21.33
CA HIS A 1071 16.90 7.19 -21.53
C HIS A 1071 17.22 6.36 -22.78
N GLU A 1072 17.42 7.00 -23.93
CA GLU A 1072 17.85 6.30 -25.16
C GLU A 1072 19.26 5.66 -25.02
N ASP A 1073 20.06 6.07 -24.02
CA ASP A 1073 21.45 5.62 -23.80
C ASP A 1073 21.66 4.74 -22.55
N GLY A 1074 20.65 4.63 -21.67
CA GLY A 1074 20.61 3.69 -20.53
C GLY A 1074 21.33 4.14 -19.25
N TYR A 1075 21.69 5.42 -19.09
CA TYR A 1075 22.31 5.99 -17.87
C TYR A 1075 21.32 6.89 -17.12
N ASP A 1076 21.02 6.59 -15.85
CA ASP A 1076 20.24 7.47 -14.94
C ASP A 1076 21.05 7.77 -13.67
N ASP A 1077 21.51 9.02 -13.56
CA ASP A 1077 22.35 9.51 -12.46
C ASP A 1077 21.60 10.49 -11.52
N GLY A 1078 20.31 10.78 -11.76
CA GLY A 1078 19.53 11.77 -10.99
C GLY A 1078 18.94 11.25 -9.68
N ILE A 1079 19.03 12.03 -8.59
CA ILE A 1079 18.35 11.70 -7.31
C ILE A 1079 16.87 12.14 -7.27
N THR A 1080 16.45 12.96 -8.22
CA THR A 1080 15.05 13.34 -8.45
C THR A 1080 14.73 13.22 -9.93
N LEU A 1081 13.44 13.19 -10.26
CA LEU A 1081 12.96 13.10 -11.63
C LEU A 1081 12.07 14.30 -11.97
N CYS A 1082 11.86 14.56 -13.27
CA CYS A 1082 11.02 15.66 -13.73
C CYS A 1082 9.59 15.17 -13.96
N GLY A 1083 8.63 15.60 -13.15
CA GLY A 1083 7.21 15.28 -13.34
C GLY A 1083 6.66 15.79 -14.66
N THR A 1084 5.50 15.28 -15.08
CA THR A 1084 4.79 15.76 -16.29
C THR A 1084 4.36 17.23 -16.20
N ASP A 1085 4.25 17.76 -14.98
CA ASP A 1085 4.05 19.17 -14.66
C ASP A 1085 5.35 19.99 -14.63
N ARG A 1086 6.48 19.37 -14.97
CA ARG A 1086 7.84 19.91 -14.98
C ARG A 1086 8.37 20.32 -13.60
N LYS A 1087 7.84 19.71 -12.54
CA LYS A 1087 8.33 19.88 -11.16
C LYS A 1087 9.19 18.70 -10.73
N PRO A 1088 10.10 18.89 -9.77
CA PRO A 1088 10.88 17.78 -9.21
C PRO A 1088 9.98 16.76 -8.50
N VAL A 1089 10.18 15.48 -8.79
CA VAL A 1089 9.56 14.32 -8.13
C VAL A 1089 10.63 13.65 -7.27
N PRO A 1090 10.40 13.50 -5.94
CA PRO A 1090 11.35 12.83 -5.07
C PRO A 1090 11.48 11.35 -5.40
N THR A 1091 12.62 10.76 -5.04
CA THR A 1091 12.87 9.32 -5.17
C THR A 1091 13.11 8.67 -3.81
N LYS A 1092 13.11 7.33 -3.76
CA LYS A 1092 13.57 6.60 -2.57
C LYS A 1092 15.01 6.93 -2.18
N MET A 1093 15.87 7.28 -3.15
CA MET A 1093 17.26 7.67 -2.90
C MET A 1093 17.32 9.00 -2.14
N LEU A 1094 16.50 9.98 -2.54
CA LEU A 1094 16.41 11.25 -1.80
C LEU A 1094 15.86 11.05 -0.37
N GLN A 1095 14.88 10.15 -0.19
CA GLN A 1095 14.41 9.76 1.14
C GLN A 1095 15.55 9.16 1.99
N ALA A 1096 16.38 8.30 1.41
CA ALA A 1096 17.50 7.69 2.10
C ALA A 1096 18.57 8.72 2.51
N VAL A 1097 18.88 9.70 1.64
CA VAL A 1097 19.77 10.81 2.01
C VAL A 1097 19.20 11.63 3.17
N ARG A 1098 17.92 12.00 3.10
CA ARG A 1098 17.23 12.73 4.19
C ARG A 1098 17.36 11.96 5.51
N GLU A 1099 17.08 10.66 5.49
CA GLU A 1099 17.19 9.83 6.71
C GLU A 1099 18.63 9.72 7.22
N GLY A 1100 19.61 9.65 6.33
CA GLY A 1100 21.02 9.66 6.70
C GLY A 1100 21.46 10.96 7.37
N LEU A 1101 20.91 12.09 6.93
CA LEU A 1101 21.14 13.37 7.57
C LEU A 1101 20.40 13.45 8.92
N GLU A 1102 19.16 12.95 9.02
CA GLU A 1102 18.39 12.89 10.27
C GLU A 1102 19.13 12.05 11.32
N ASP A 1103 19.69 10.89 10.91
CA ASP A 1103 20.55 10.06 11.75
C ASP A 1103 21.74 10.85 12.32
N VAL A 1104 22.39 11.66 11.49
CA VAL A 1104 23.50 12.51 11.92
C VAL A 1104 23.02 13.57 12.92
N ALA A 1105 21.82 14.13 12.73
CA ALA A 1105 21.20 15.02 13.72
C ALA A 1105 20.90 14.32 15.05
N TYR A 1106 20.48 13.04 15.02
CA TYR A 1106 20.36 12.20 16.21
C TYR A 1106 21.69 12.04 16.94
N MET A 1107 22.78 11.76 16.20
CA MET A 1107 24.11 11.61 16.79
C MET A 1107 24.58 12.87 17.48
N ASP A 1108 24.51 14.01 16.79
CA ASP A 1108 24.91 15.31 17.33
C ASP A 1108 24.06 15.69 18.56
N ARG A 1109 22.74 15.48 18.48
CA ARG A 1109 21.84 15.75 19.60
C ARG A 1109 22.17 14.89 20.82
N LEU A 1110 22.39 13.59 20.64
CA LEU A 1110 22.75 12.69 21.73
C LEU A 1110 24.12 13.04 22.33
N GLN A 1111 25.11 13.38 21.50
CA GLN A 1111 26.42 13.86 21.98
C GLN A 1111 26.29 15.12 22.83
N LYS A 1112 25.48 16.10 22.40
CA LYS A 1112 25.23 17.35 23.13
C LYS A 1112 24.53 17.10 24.46
N GLU A 1113 23.51 16.24 24.50
CA GLU A 1113 22.80 15.90 25.74
C GLU A 1113 23.69 15.13 26.72
N LEU A 1114 24.51 14.18 26.26
CA LEU A 1114 25.48 13.49 27.11
C LEU A 1114 26.52 14.44 27.70
N LYS A 1115 27.03 15.39 26.90
CA LYS A 1115 27.93 16.44 27.39
C LYS A 1115 27.25 17.33 28.43
N ARG A 1116 25.98 17.68 28.24
CA ARG A 1116 25.19 18.50 29.19
C ARG A 1116 25.04 17.78 30.53
N VAL A 1117 24.54 16.55 30.54
CA VAL A 1117 24.35 15.80 31.81
C VAL A 1117 25.69 15.41 32.46
N GLY A 1118 26.73 15.17 31.65
CA GLY A 1118 28.10 14.96 32.12
C GLY A 1118 28.65 16.16 32.89
N SER A 1119 28.37 17.38 32.43
CA SER A 1119 28.74 18.60 33.16
C SER A 1119 28.02 18.75 34.52
N GLN A 1120 26.95 17.99 34.74
CA GLN A 1120 26.21 17.91 36.00
C GLN A 1120 26.64 16.71 36.87
N GLY A 1121 27.67 15.96 36.47
CA GLY A 1121 28.19 14.80 37.18
C GLY A 1121 27.41 13.49 36.98
N LYS A 1122 26.50 13.42 36.00
CA LYS A 1122 25.78 12.19 35.63
C LYS A 1122 26.52 11.48 34.50
N SER A 1123 26.52 10.14 34.48
CA SER A 1123 27.09 9.32 33.41
C SER A 1123 26.11 8.23 32.97
N PHE A 1124 26.07 7.96 31.67
CA PHE A 1124 25.18 6.97 31.05
C PHE A 1124 25.98 6.10 30.06
N PRO A 1125 26.78 5.14 30.56
CA PRO A 1125 27.67 4.32 29.72
C PRO A 1125 26.93 3.58 28.60
N GLU A 1126 25.67 3.21 28.80
CA GLU A 1126 24.84 2.57 27.78
C GLU A 1126 24.58 3.47 26.56
N TYR A 1127 24.46 4.79 26.76
CA TYR A 1127 24.23 5.76 25.69
C TYR A 1127 25.54 6.19 25.03
N GLU A 1128 26.64 6.23 25.79
CA GLU A 1128 27.99 6.38 25.24
C GLU A 1128 28.34 5.19 24.34
N LYS A 1129 28.00 3.97 24.75
CA LYS A 1129 28.16 2.76 23.93
C LYS A 1129 27.30 2.83 22.66
N LEU A 1130 26.06 3.31 22.75
CA LEU A 1130 25.20 3.50 21.57
C LEU A 1130 25.85 4.43 20.54
N LEU A 1131 26.60 5.43 20.98
CA LEU A 1131 27.41 6.25 20.09
C LEU A 1131 28.62 5.47 19.53
N ALA A 1132 29.30 4.67 20.35
CA ALA A 1132 30.48 3.90 19.90
C ALA A 1132 30.14 2.82 18.86
N ASP A 1133 28.98 2.17 18.95
CA ASP A 1133 28.61 1.01 18.12
C ASP A 1133 28.33 1.35 16.65
N ARG A 1134 28.21 2.63 16.30
CA ARG A 1134 27.83 3.11 14.95
C ARG A 1134 28.76 2.68 13.83
N GLU A 1135 30.08 2.64 14.08
CA GLU A 1135 31.05 2.22 13.07
C GLU A 1135 30.81 0.76 12.66
N GLY A 1136 30.48 -0.10 13.63
CA GLY A 1136 30.13 -1.49 13.34
C GLY A 1136 28.83 -1.62 12.53
N ILE A 1137 27.83 -0.77 12.80
CA ILE A 1137 26.57 -0.74 12.03
C ILE A 1137 26.87 -0.34 10.58
N LEU A 1138 27.69 0.69 10.37
CA LEU A 1138 28.12 1.12 9.03
C LEU A 1138 28.85 0.02 8.27
N GLU A 1139 29.72 -0.72 8.95
CA GLU A 1139 30.48 -1.83 8.33
C GLU A 1139 29.58 -2.99 7.90
N ARG A 1140 28.52 -3.28 8.66
CA ARG A 1140 27.57 -4.37 8.35
C ARG A 1140 26.49 -3.98 7.35
N SER A 1141 26.30 -2.68 7.13
CA SER A 1141 25.35 -2.11 6.18
C SER A 1141 23.91 -2.67 6.32
N ASN A 1142 23.45 -2.86 7.55
CA ASN A 1142 22.20 -3.57 7.84
C ASN A 1142 21.07 -2.60 8.24
N GLN A 1143 19.98 -2.58 7.48
CA GLN A 1143 18.83 -1.70 7.73
C GLN A 1143 18.24 -1.86 9.14
N ALA A 1144 17.99 -3.09 9.58
CA ALA A 1144 17.31 -3.36 10.85
C ALA A 1144 18.17 -2.91 12.04
N GLU A 1145 19.49 -3.00 11.94
CA GLU A 1145 20.40 -2.47 12.96
C GLU A 1145 20.35 -0.94 13.05
N VAL A 1146 20.23 -0.24 11.93
CA VAL A 1146 20.12 1.23 11.94
C VAL A 1146 18.80 1.69 12.52
N ASP A 1147 17.70 1.03 12.15
CA ASP A 1147 16.37 1.39 12.68
C ASP A 1147 16.29 1.14 14.19
N ASP A 1148 16.84 0.02 14.66
CA ASP A 1148 16.98 -0.27 16.09
C ASP A 1148 17.88 0.76 16.79
N TRP A 1149 19.00 1.14 16.17
CA TRP A 1149 19.88 2.19 16.69
C TRP A 1149 19.17 3.55 16.77
N ARG A 1150 18.47 3.98 15.72
CA ARG A 1150 17.74 5.26 15.67
C ARG A 1150 16.67 5.31 16.75
N LEU A 1151 15.87 4.23 16.88
CA LEU A 1151 14.86 4.12 17.93
C LEU A 1151 15.48 4.24 19.33
N LYS A 1152 16.58 3.53 19.59
CA LYS A 1152 17.31 3.60 20.87
C LYS A 1152 17.91 4.99 21.11
N ALA A 1153 18.43 5.65 20.07
CA ALA A 1153 18.99 6.99 20.17
C ALA A 1153 17.91 8.01 20.54
N GLY A 1154 16.75 7.94 19.89
CA GLY A 1154 15.61 8.78 20.24
C GLY A 1154 15.07 8.56 21.65
N GLN A 1155 14.97 7.29 22.09
CA GLN A 1155 14.62 6.96 23.48
C GLN A 1155 15.62 7.53 24.48
N ALA A 1156 16.92 7.42 24.18
CA ALA A 1156 17.99 7.98 25.01
C ALA A 1156 17.89 9.50 25.10
N ILE A 1157 17.78 10.22 23.98
CA ILE A 1157 17.64 11.67 23.95
C ILE A 1157 16.39 12.12 24.70
N ASN A 1158 15.25 11.46 24.47
CA ASN A 1158 14.00 11.78 25.15
C ASN A 1158 14.09 11.60 26.67
N ARG A 1159 14.85 10.60 27.15
CA ARG A 1159 15.13 10.42 28.57
C ARG A 1159 16.07 11.49 29.10
N LEU A 1160 17.20 11.70 28.44
CA LEU A 1160 18.21 12.69 28.85
C LEU A 1160 17.64 14.11 28.89
N THR A 1161 16.74 14.47 27.97
CA THR A 1161 16.09 15.80 27.95
C THR A 1161 15.22 16.05 29.19
N ARG A 1162 14.84 15.01 29.94
CA ARG A 1162 14.08 15.12 31.21
C ARG A 1162 14.98 15.12 32.46
N GLU A 1163 16.26 14.82 32.30
CA GLU A 1163 17.29 14.76 33.36
C GLU A 1163 18.02 16.09 33.55
#